data_AF-A0A356FFH6-F1
#
_entry.id   AF-A0A356FFH6-F1
#
_cell.length_a   1.000
_cell.length_b   1.000
_cell.length_c   1.000
_cell.angle_alpha   90.00
_cell.angle_beta   90.00
_cell.angle_gamma   90.00
#
_symmetry.space_group_name_H-M   'P 1'
#
loop_
_entity.id
_entity.type
_entity.pdbx_description
1 polymer ?
#
loop_
_entity_poly.entity_id
_entity_poly.type
_entity_poly.pdbx_seq_one_letter_code
_entity_poly.pdbx_strand_id
1 'polypeptide(L)'
;VNFRPSHDGKSESRVPDGGEMRDAAEPTPGVENRLDVETGIVINEIMYHPISNDRNREFVELYNRSDAPVDLTGWEFTSGFEFSFPDNTVVAPGGYLVVGRDPALLRSVYGLEESSVLGPVDEEALDDFGSLSDRGERITLQDGMGRTTDTVRYFDGGEWPRWADGHGSSIELIDPLQDNRFGMAWDASDDSDKSEVTRFSYTTRHRGGESELHLLLLSRGITVVDNVSVLQGGAASEDIPIIDTNETWAYFKGTRAPPANWKALDFDDSDWLSGRTGIGYGDGDDETVLNDMRNNYLTIFCRKTFTVDDPEGLEELVFQVTVDDGFYAYLNGTQVASYNVNSPAHDALASSAGEPSLQQQSITNFRELLNEGENVLAVQVHNGGSMNSSDLSFIPRLVNRVPSDVVRGDERLVNTTFNSNTSGWTIQGTHVRSGRSTTHSIDGAGSLKIIASGRGDNKVNRIESANSGVRSFSTQEDQLVVFDAKWHVGSQTLNTHGYKHEMAKTHELAVPENLGSPGGLNSVTRRLQADGAVNLGPVMTDLVQTPQVPIAGEQVRIQIRAADSDGVESLRLRWSVNNPTTNPSTVEMTEVGGGAWEAVVPAQSVNSRVIFFIEATDASGNPGRFPVDIAERSHPMVLNPPTTGIHDRRYFIYSQESTRNPSTRFHDYRFHTSAYNESRLGSRRRLSNDLVDGSFSFGGTTIYHEAAMRFSGSPWARGSWNGSFRVVSPRDNPINGWIRKFNLEDHHNNPSNARERIAHYLLRLNQGTIAVPYSEVQSMARWQVNTRIATTREHVWVPDTQYVGLWFDEADGDFIEMDDRFVINDSGDRTGSSDGYVRYPPPSERRQGDGSNKENYRWFFGLRAKNGADDFTNFMEFCRLMDPAVTNNAAFESQVWDKVNVEEMLRIWAIRFNQADWDTWGTDRGKNCYFYQDGSEGRWHLLAWDMELTFETGRLDQFLIPSSPNSAFRPSGGKFAEVDRMFQILPIKKLYYGILDTMVNGDNAFYSSTRLNEYMTKLDRLGMNETTIGKPNGYIDQRRNRLRTRIASVSNTAFRISTRNGADFSTAEREVSLAGTGPARLRQVLFNGESYQLEHTSMTAWRVDEIPLGPGENLLELLAIDLNGNVFGADIITVTSTAVFEPPTITTLGPTEGVAGDTIQIRGTNFLPGITVFFGDTLAPLAQRISPTKIIVEVPEGSGAVEVMVRNPNGQEASGAVFTYIEEGSVFVRGDANNDGAVDISDAVA
;
A
#
# COMPACT_ATOMS: atom_id res chain seq x y z
N VAL A 1 -28.03 28.54 -5.25
CA VAL A 1 -28.71 28.45 -3.94
C VAL A 1 -29.84 27.46 -4.09
N ASN A 2 -29.67 26.24 -3.56
CA ASN A 2 -30.79 25.29 -3.43
C ASN A 2 -31.54 25.68 -2.16
N PHE A 3 -32.85 25.91 -2.29
CA PHE A 3 -33.72 26.13 -1.14
C PHE A 3 -34.33 24.80 -0.73
N ARG A 4 -34.12 24.40 0.52
CA ARG A 4 -34.89 23.33 1.18
C ARG A 4 -36.05 23.97 1.95
N PRO A 5 -37.14 23.23 2.24
CA PRO A 5 -38.13 23.67 3.22
C PRO A 5 -37.46 23.93 4.57
N SER A 6 -37.86 25.01 5.26
CA SER A 6 -37.48 25.22 6.67
C SER A 6 -38.13 24.14 7.54
N HIS A 7 -37.50 23.79 8.66
CA HIS A 7 -38.12 22.90 9.65
C HIS A 7 -39.49 23.46 10.11
N ASP A 8 -40.48 22.57 10.26
CA ASP A 8 -41.85 22.95 10.56
C ASP A 8 -41.93 23.72 11.89
N GLY A 9 -42.50 24.93 11.85
CA GLY A 9 -42.66 25.80 13.03
C GLY A 9 -41.40 26.54 13.50
N LYS A 10 -40.28 26.49 12.77
CA LYS A 10 -39.01 27.12 13.18
C LYS A 10 -38.55 28.20 12.20
N SER A 11 -37.87 29.21 12.73
CA SER A 11 -37.14 30.21 11.93
C SER A 11 -35.70 29.74 11.75
N GLU A 12 -35.14 29.85 10.55
CA GLU A 12 -33.72 29.57 10.29
C GLU A 12 -32.97 30.90 10.05
N SER A 13 -31.74 31.01 10.55
CA SER A 13 -30.86 32.17 10.42
C SER A 13 -29.44 31.75 10.03
N ARG A 14 -28.69 32.63 9.35
CA ARG A 14 -27.29 32.36 8.99
C ARG A 14 -26.38 32.79 10.14
N VAL A 15 -25.58 31.88 10.71
CA VAL A 15 -24.72 32.21 11.87
C VAL A 15 -23.23 31.88 11.64
N PRO A 16 -22.32 32.86 11.85
CA PRO A 16 -22.61 34.29 12.00
C PRO A 16 -23.30 34.84 10.74
N ASP A 17 -23.74 36.11 10.74
CA ASP A 17 -24.50 36.69 9.62
C ASP A 17 -23.86 36.37 8.25
N GLY A 18 -24.61 35.71 7.36
CA GLY A 18 -24.09 35.26 6.06
C GLY A 18 -23.39 33.89 6.04
N GLY A 19 -23.29 33.19 7.18
CA GLY A 19 -22.84 31.79 7.35
C GLY A 19 -23.87 30.73 6.92
N GLU A 20 -23.77 29.51 7.43
CA GLU A 20 -24.75 28.44 7.17
C GLU A 20 -26.09 28.68 7.89
N MET A 21 -27.18 28.23 7.28
CA MET A 21 -28.51 28.29 7.88
C MET A 21 -28.59 27.34 9.08
N ARG A 22 -28.93 27.86 10.25
CA ARG A 22 -29.17 27.14 11.49
C ARG A 22 -30.53 27.52 12.07
N ASP A 23 -31.12 26.66 12.89
CA ASP A 23 -32.34 26.97 13.62
C ASP A 23 -32.09 28.17 14.56
N ALA A 24 -32.86 29.24 14.38
CA ALA A 24 -32.83 30.43 15.22
C ALA A 24 -33.80 30.27 16.40
N ALA A 25 -33.43 30.83 17.55
CA ALA A 25 -34.30 30.85 18.73
C ALA A 25 -35.58 31.66 18.49
N GLU A 26 -35.45 32.78 17.78
CA GLU A 26 -36.52 33.75 17.50
C GLU A 26 -36.24 34.42 16.14
N PRO A 27 -37.24 34.99 15.43
CA PRO A 27 -36.98 35.87 14.30
C PRO A 27 -36.17 37.11 14.73
N THR A 28 -35.01 37.36 14.09
CA THR A 28 -34.08 38.46 14.42
C THR A 28 -33.96 39.53 13.31
N PRO A 29 -35.06 40.12 12.79
CA PRO A 29 -34.95 41.13 11.74
C PRO A 29 -34.25 42.41 12.24
N GLY A 30 -33.08 42.72 11.67
CA GLY A 30 -32.34 43.96 11.93
C GLY A 30 -31.46 43.95 13.19
N VAL A 31 -31.25 42.79 13.79
CA VAL A 31 -30.34 42.56 14.94
C VAL A 31 -29.58 41.25 14.72
N GLU A 32 -28.52 40.99 15.48
CA GLU A 32 -27.73 39.75 15.38
C GLU A 32 -28.59 38.49 15.60
N ASN A 33 -28.33 37.45 14.80
CA ASN A 33 -29.01 36.16 14.89
C ASN A 33 -28.67 35.44 16.21
N ARG A 34 -29.70 35.00 16.94
CA ARG A 34 -29.55 34.19 18.17
C ARG A 34 -29.88 32.74 17.88
N LEU A 35 -28.93 31.84 18.14
CA LEU A 35 -29.13 30.39 18.10
C LEU A 35 -29.79 29.92 19.39
N ASP A 36 -30.63 28.88 19.30
CA ASP A 36 -31.20 28.15 20.46
C ASP A 36 -30.44 26.85 20.74
N VAL A 37 -29.19 26.77 20.26
CA VAL A 37 -28.37 25.55 20.23
C VAL A 37 -27.21 25.74 21.20
N GLU A 38 -26.90 24.71 21.97
CA GLU A 38 -25.73 24.68 22.86
C GLU A 38 -24.44 24.63 22.01
N THR A 39 -23.60 25.65 22.11
CA THR A 39 -22.34 25.79 21.34
C THR A 39 -21.09 25.80 22.22
N GLY A 40 -21.26 25.48 23.51
CA GLY A 40 -20.20 25.34 24.50
C GLY A 40 -19.33 24.10 24.30
N ILE A 41 -19.80 23.13 23.51
CA ILE A 41 -19.04 21.94 23.13
C ILE A 41 -18.48 22.13 21.72
N VAL A 42 -17.17 21.94 21.57
CA VAL A 42 -16.46 22.02 20.29
C VAL A 42 -15.62 20.79 20.05
N ILE A 43 -15.51 20.37 18.80
CA ILE A 43 -14.54 19.39 18.32
C ILE A 43 -13.15 20.05 18.40
N ASN A 44 -12.28 19.46 19.22
CA ASN A 44 -11.04 20.08 19.69
C ASN A 44 -9.77 19.37 19.20
N GLU A 45 -9.82 18.05 19.03
CA GLU A 45 -8.71 17.25 18.51
C GLU A 45 -9.25 16.06 17.69
N ILE A 46 -8.58 15.71 16.61
CA ILE A 46 -8.94 14.58 15.75
C ILE A 46 -7.69 13.78 15.38
N MET A 47 -7.68 12.49 15.69
CA MET A 47 -6.72 11.51 15.18
C MET A 47 -7.40 10.67 14.10
N TYR A 48 -7.24 11.06 12.83
CA TYR A 48 -7.93 10.41 11.71
C TYR A 48 -7.04 9.44 10.91
N HIS A 49 -5.72 9.50 11.07
CA HIS A 49 -4.78 8.67 10.31
C HIS A 49 -3.51 8.36 11.15
N PRO A 50 -3.61 7.46 12.15
CA PRO A 50 -2.50 7.09 13.02
C PRO A 50 -1.29 6.55 12.22
N ILE A 51 -0.06 6.83 12.68
CA ILE A 51 1.17 6.38 11.97
C ILE A 51 1.31 4.85 11.88
N SER A 52 0.69 4.11 12.79
CA SER A 52 0.62 2.65 12.77
C SER A 52 -0.40 2.10 11.75
N ASN A 53 -1.26 2.95 11.17
CA ASN A 53 -2.47 2.59 10.44
C ASN A 53 -3.49 1.76 11.25
N ASP A 54 -3.35 1.70 12.59
CA ASP A 54 -4.29 1.01 13.46
C ASP A 54 -5.52 1.90 13.72
N ARG A 55 -6.63 1.59 13.05
CA ARG A 55 -7.91 2.30 13.17
C ARG A 55 -8.45 2.36 14.61
N ASN A 56 -8.05 1.44 15.49
CA ASN A 56 -8.49 1.47 16.90
C ASN A 56 -7.89 2.63 17.70
N ARG A 57 -6.86 3.29 17.15
CA ARG A 57 -6.25 4.50 17.73
C ARG A 57 -6.88 5.79 17.22
N GLU A 58 -7.87 5.72 16.33
CA GLU A 58 -8.61 6.89 15.89
C GLU A 58 -9.52 7.41 16.99
N PHE A 59 -9.60 8.73 17.10
CA PHE A 59 -10.49 9.39 18.05
C PHE A 59 -10.87 10.80 17.60
N VAL A 60 -11.97 11.28 18.17
CA VAL A 60 -12.39 12.68 18.17
C VAL A 60 -12.55 13.14 19.61
N GLU A 61 -11.95 14.27 19.96
CA GLU A 61 -12.07 14.89 21.27
C GLU A 61 -13.03 16.08 21.24
N LEU A 62 -13.89 16.17 22.25
CA LEU A 62 -14.72 17.30 22.57
C LEU A 62 -14.15 18.10 23.74
N TYR A 63 -14.21 19.42 23.64
CA TYR A 63 -13.88 20.35 24.73
C TYR A 63 -15.08 21.21 25.10
N ASN A 64 -15.35 21.34 26.40
CA ASN A 64 -16.34 22.28 26.91
C ASN A 64 -15.71 23.65 27.18
N ARG A 65 -15.87 24.58 26.24
CA ARG A 65 -15.41 25.97 26.34
C ARG A 65 -16.34 26.90 27.12
N SER A 66 -17.49 26.42 27.62
CA SER A 66 -18.41 27.21 28.42
C SER A 66 -18.02 27.25 29.91
N ASP A 67 -18.68 28.12 30.68
CA ASP A 67 -18.51 28.23 32.13
C ASP A 67 -19.46 27.32 32.93
N ALA A 68 -20.26 26.49 32.24
CA ALA A 68 -21.25 25.59 32.83
C ALA A 68 -21.06 24.13 32.36
N PRO A 69 -21.45 23.13 33.16
CA PRO A 69 -21.47 21.75 32.69
C PRO A 69 -22.51 21.59 31.57
N VAL A 70 -22.16 20.83 30.53
CA VAL A 70 -23.05 20.52 29.40
C VAL A 70 -23.43 19.05 29.44
N ASP A 71 -24.72 18.77 29.37
CA ASP A 71 -25.30 17.43 29.31
C ASP A 71 -25.51 17.01 27.84
N LEU A 72 -24.85 15.94 27.43
CA LEU A 72 -24.87 15.37 26.08
C LEU A 72 -25.96 14.30 25.92
N THR A 73 -26.89 14.15 26.86
CA THR A 73 -27.98 13.17 26.75
C THR A 73 -28.76 13.36 25.45
N GLY A 74 -28.84 12.28 24.66
CA GLY A 74 -29.49 12.26 23.35
C GLY A 74 -28.69 12.90 22.21
N TRP A 75 -27.49 13.42 22.47
CA TRP A 75 -26.61 13.93 21.41
C TRP A 75 -26.02 12.76 20.61
N GLU A 76 -25.55 13.05 19.41
CA GLU A 76 -24.95 12.05 18.52
C GLU A 76 -23.97 12.67 17.51
N PHE A 77 -23.00 11.87 17.07
CA PHE A 77 -22.27 12.09 15.83
C PHE A 77 -23.05 11.47 14.66
N THR A 78 -23.34 12.27 13.62
CA THR A 78 -24.18 11.87 12.48
C THR A 78 -23.44 11.88 11.14
N SER A 79 -22.15 12.15 11.15
CA SER A 79 -21.30 12.24 9.96
C SER A 79 -19.85 12.09 10.41
N GLY A 80 -19.04 11.42 9.61
CA GLY A 80 -17.68 10.99 9.95
C GLY A 80 -17.70 9.57 10.53
N PHE A 81 -18.39 9.40 11.64
CA PHE A 81 -18.65 8.13 12.30
C PHE A 81 -19.99 8.24 13.03
N GLU A 82 -20.62 7.12 13.37
CA GLU A 82 -21.90 7.09 14.08
C GLU A 82 -21.69 6.78 15.56
N PHE A 83 -22.17 7.65 16.44
CA PHE A 83 -22.08 7.42 17.89
C PHE A 83 -23.11 8.25 18.64
N SER A 84 -23.99 7.59 19.39
CA SER A 84 -24.94 8.25 20.31
C SER A 84 -24.39 8.26 21.74
N PHE A 85 -24.45 9.42 22.39
CA PHE A 85 -23.94 9.55 23.76
C PHE A 85 -24.86 8.86 24.77
N PRO A 86 -24.32 8.08 25.72
CA PRO A 86 -25.11 7.49 26.80
C PRO A 86 -25.83 8.56 27.63
N ASP A 87 -27.01 8.21 28.16
CA ASP A 87 -27.76 9.08 29.07
C ASP A 87 -26.91 9.53 30.26
N ASN A 88 -27.05 10.81 30.62
CA ASN A 88 -26.30 11.48 31.68
C ASN A 88 -24.79 11.64 31.42
N THR A 89 -24.36 11.63 30.16
CA THR A 89 -22.99 12.03 29.80
C THR A 89 -22.84 13.55 29.98
N VAL A 90 -22.05 13.97 30.97
CA VAL A 90 -21.85 15.40 31.29
C VAL A 90 -20.39 15.80 31.16
N VAL A 91 -20.11 16.84 30.39
CA VAL A 91 -18.77 17.43 30.28
C VAL A 91 -18.70 18.68 31.16
N ALA A 92 -17.83 18.66 32.17
CA ALA A 92 -17.64 19.79 33.09
C ALA A 92 -17.09 21.04 32.37
N PRO A 93 -17.23 22.26 32.92
CA PRO A 93 -16.58 23.45 32.37
C PRO A 93 -15.07 23.24 32.22
N GLY A 94 -14.52 23.51 31.03
CA GLY A 94 -13.10 23.25 30.72
C GLY A 94 -12.72 21.76 30.68
N GLY A 95 -13.70 20.86 30.70
CA GLY A 95 -13.50 19.42 30.61
C GLY A 95 -13.35 18.92 29.17
N TYR A 96 -12.75 17.75 29.04
CA TYR A 96 -12.50 17.05 27.78
C TYR A 96 -13.23 15.70 27.78
N LEU A 97 -13.70 15.28 26.60
CA LEU A 97 -14.32 13.97 26.39
C LEU A 97 -13.85 13.40 25.06
N VAL A 98 -13.21 12.23 25.11
CA VAL A 98 -12.69 11.53 23.94
C VAL A 98 -13.71 10.50 23.47
N VAL A 99 -13.94 10.39 22.17
CA VAL A 99 -14.74 9.33 21.56
C VAL A 99 -13.90 8.61 20.53
N GLY A 100 -13.77 7.29 20.65
CA GLY A 100 -12.95 6.49 19.74
C GLY A 100 -13.37 5.03 19.69
N ARG A 101 -12.82 4.31 18.71
CA ARG A 101 -13.24 2.95 18.36
C ARG A 101 -12.91 1.92 19.44
N ASP A 102 -11.77 2.08 20.14
CA ASP A 102 -11.38 1.25 21.29
C ASP A 102 -11.08 2.13 22.53
N PRO A 103 -12.09 2.39 23.38
CA PRO A 103 -11.92 3.19 24.60
C PRO A 103 -10.92 2.60 25.60
N ALA A 104 -10.76 1.27 25.63
CA ALA A 104 -9.85 0.60 26.56
C ALA A 104 -8.38 0.82 26.14
N LEU A 105 -8.11 0.69 24.83
CA LEU A 105 -6.81 1.02 24.25
C LEU A 105 -6.45 2.49 24.47
N LEU A 106 -7.34 3.42 24.12
CA LEU A 106 -7.10 4.86 24.26
C LEU A 106 -6.82 5.24 25.73
N ARG A 107 -7.60 4.69 26.68
CA ARG A 107 -7.34 4.87 28.11
C ARG A 107 -5.95 4.38 28.53
N SER A 108 -5.53 3.21 28.06
CA SER A 108 -4.21 2.67 28.37
C SER A 108 -3.08 3.51 27.80
N VAL A 109 -3.21 3.96 26.55
CA VAL A 109 -2.17 4.71 25.83
C VAL A 109 -2.03 6.13 26.37
N TYR A 110 -3.14 6.81 26.66
CA TYR A 110 -3.16 8.22 27.05
C TYR A 110 -3.34 8.46 28.55
N GLY A 111 -3.61 7.41 29.35
CA GLY A 111 -3.85 7.54 30.78
C GLY A 111 -5.16 8.25 31.12
N LEU A 112 -6.20 8.03 30.32
CA LEU A 112 -7.51 8.68 30.48
C LEU A 112 -8.32 8.06 31.62
N GLU A 113 -9.15 8.87 32.28
CA GLU A 113 -10.15 8.36 33.22
C GLU A 113 -11.27 7.65 32.45
N GLU A 114 -11.88 6.61 33.04
CA GLU A 114 -12.94 5.83 32.39
C GLU A 114 -14.14 6.69 31.96
N SER A 115 -14.46 7.75 32.71
CA SER A 115 -15.53 8.68 32.36
C SER A 115 -15.16 9.72 31.28
N SER A 116 -13.90 9.74 30.83
CA SER A 116 -13.38 10.74 29.87
C SER A 116 -13.12 10.16 28.48
N VAL A 117 -13.41 8.89 28.27
CA VAL A 117 -13.32 8.22 26.96
C VAL A 117 -14.51 7.30 26.74
N LEU A 118 -15.16 7.42 25.59
CA LEU A 118 -16.33 6.65 25.19
C LEU A 118 -16.14 6.04 23.80
N GLY A 119 -16.97 5.06 23.46
CA GLY A 119 -16.94 4.35 22.18
C GLY A 119 -17.97 3.21 22.15
N PRO A 120 -17.94 2.35 21.12
CA PRO A 120 -18.87 1.24 21.01
C PRO A 120 -18.70 0.26 22.18
N VAL A 121 -19.81 -0.30 22.65
CA VAL A 121 -19.86 -1.16 23.84
C VAL A 121 -19.88 -2.66 23.51
N ASP A 122 -20.11 -3.02 22.25
CA ASP A 122 -20.15 -4.38 21.71
C ASP A 122 -19.80 -4.41 20.21
N GLU A 123 -19.77 -5.61 19.61
CA GLU A 123 -19.41 -5.80 18.19
C GLU A 123 -20.42 -5.19 17.21
N GLU A 124 -21.72 -5.21 17.55
CA GLU A 124 -22.76 -4.62 16.70
C GLU A 124 -22.60 -3.09 16.65
N ALA A 125 -22.41 -2.45 17.81
CA ALA A 125 -22.11 -1.03 17.87
C ALA A 125 -20.76 -0.67 17.21
N LEU A 126 -19.78 -1.58 17.18
CA LEU A 126 -18.49 -1.38 16.54
C LEU A 126 -18.59 -1.36 15.01
N ASP A 127 -19.44 -2.22 14.44
CA ASP A 127 -19.71 -2.25 13.01
C ASP A 127 -20.44 -0.97 12.56
N ASP A 128 -21.41 -0.49 13.36
CA ASP A 128 -22.12 0.76 13.10
C ASP A 128 -21.24 2.01 13.30
N PHE A 129 -20.25 1.95 14.20
CA PHE A 129 -19.38 3.10 14.50
C PHE A 129 -18.63 3.61 13.26
N GLY A 130 -18.07 2.71 12.45
CA GLY A 130 -17.27 3.08 11.27
C GLY A 130 -15.83 3.50 11.58
N SER A 131 -15.19 4.24 10.67
CA SER A 131 -13.81 4.73 10.80
C SER A 131 -13.65 6.08 10.10
N LEU A 132 -12.69 6.88 10.56
CA LEU A 132 -12.40 8.17 9.95
C LEU A 132 -11.69 8.01 8.59
N SER A 133 -11.97 8.91 7.66
CA SER A 133 -11.35 8.95 6.34
C SER A 133 -9.94 9.56 6.38
N ASP A 134 -8.94 8.82 5.90
CA ASP A 134 -7.55 9.30 5.73
C ASP A 134 -7.43 10.45 4.73
N ARG A 135 -8.46 10.69 3.91
CA ARG A 135 -8.46 11.71 2.85
C ARG A 135 -9.26 12.97 3.21
N GLY A 136 -9.74 13.04 4.44
CA GLY A 136 -10.61 14.11 4.89
C GLY A 136 -12.10 13.81 4.69
N GLU A 137 -12.90 14.27 5.64
CA GLU A 137 -14.36 14.19 5.61
C GLU A 137 -14.99 15.25 6.55
N ARG A 138 -16.32 15.20 6.69
CA ARG A 138 -17.06 16.08 7.60
C ARG A 138 -17.47 15.31 8.85
N ILE A 139 -17.13 15.84 10.02
CA ILE A 139 -17.62 15.40 11.32
C ILE A 139 -18.74 16.35 11.76
N THR A 140 -19.87 15.81 12.21
CA THR A 140 -21.03 16.60 12.65
C THR A 140 -21.56 16.08 13.96
N LEU A 141 -21.62 16.96 14.96
CA LEU A 141 -22.23 16.72 16.27
C LEU A 141 -23.62 17.35 16.31
N GLN A 142 -24.62 16.58 16.73
CA GLN A 142 -26.00 17.04 16.90
C GLN A 142 -26.47 16.85 18.34
N ASP A 143 -27.35 17.75 18.80
CA ASP A 143 -28.04 17.57 20.07
C ASP A 143 -29.24 16.62 19.97
N GLY A 144 -29.86 16.28 21.11
CA GLY A 144 -31.04 15.40 21.17
C GLY A 144 -32.31 15.93 20.49
N MET A 145 -32.25 17.09 19.83
CA MET A 145 -33.32 17.59 18.95
C MET A 145 -32.92 17.54 17.46
N GLY A 146 -31.78 16.94 17.12
CA GLY A 146 -31.24 16.85 15.76
C GLY A 146 -30.64 18.17 15.26
N ARG A 147 -30.22 19.08 16.16
CA ARG A 147 -29.65 20.38 15.78
C ARG A 147 -28.13 20.30 15.81
N THR A 148 -27.46 20.74 14.75
CA THR A 148 -25.99 20.78 14.70
C THR A 148 -25.41 21.76 15.71
N THR A 149 -24.71 21.23 16.71
CA THR A 149 -24.02 22.00 17.75
C THR A 149 -22.65 22.44 17.25
N ASP A 150 -21.88 21.49 16.70
CA ASP A 150 -20.58 21.73 16.06
C ASP A 150 -20.35 20.87 14.81
N THR A 151 -19.51 21.36 13.89
CA THR A 151 -19.13 20.62 12.69
C THR A 151 -17.79 21.09 12.13
N VAL A 152 -16.98 20.14 11.67
CA VAL A 152 -15.68 20.40 11.05
C VAL A 152 -15.53 19.53 9.80
N ARG A 153 -15.01 20.11 8.72
CA ARG A 153 -14.56 19.35 7.55
C ARG A 153 -13.04 19.41 7.45
N TYR A 154 -12.36 18.35 7.88
CA TYR A 154 -10.91 18.27 7.82
C TYR A 154 -10.44 17.73 6.46
N PHE A 155 -9.16 17.97 6.15
CA PHE A 155 -8.49 17.48 4.95
C PHE A 155 -7.08 16.99 5.28
N ASP A 156 -6.53 16.16 4.42
CA ASP A 156 -5.19 15.56 4.50
C ASP A 156 -4.03 16.52 4.12
N GLY A 157 -4.31 17.83 4.11
CA GLY A 157 -3.37 18.92 3.89
C GLY A 157 -3.99 20.12 3.16
N GLY A 158 -3.15 20.99 2.59
CA GLY A 158 -3.60 22.25 1.97
C GLY A 158 -3.53 23.37 3.00
N GLU A 159 -4.64 24.02 3.31
CA GLU A 159 -4.80 24.86 4.49
C GLU A 159 -4.75 24.06 5.81
N TRP A 160 -4.99 22.74 5.74
CA TRP A 160 -5.01 21.83 6.89
C TRP A 160 -3.62 21.25 7.24
N PRO A 161 -3.40 20.80 8.49
CA PRO A 161 -2.11 20.29 8.94
C PRO A 161 -1.73 18.96 8.27
N ARG A 162 -0.80 19.00 7.32
CA ARG A 162 -0.35 17.82 6.55
C ARG A 162 0.36 16.74 7.36
N TRP A 163 0.79 17.03 8.59
CA TRP A 163 1.51 16.08 9.44
C TRP A 163 0.58 15.10 10.16
N ALA A 164 -0.73 15.32 10.08
CA ALA A 164 -1.74 14.39 10.60
C ALA A 164 -2.17 13.31 9.59
N ASP A 165 -1.69 13.39 8.34
CA ASP A 165 -1.99 12.41 7.28
C ASP A 165 -1.01 11.23 7.33
N GLY A 166 -1.19 10.31 8.29
CA GLY A 166 -0.39 9.08 8.37
C GLY A 166 1.06 9.33 8.81
N HIS A 167 1.28 10.45 9.51
CA HIS A 167 2.59 10.99 9.86
C HIS A 167 2.75 11.20 11.38
N GLY A 168 1.80 10.68 12.17
CA GLY A 168 1.88 10.57 13.62
C GLY A 168 1.03 11.58 14.38
N SER A 169 0.97 12.82 13.94
CA SER A 169 0.24 13.86 14.68
C SER A 169 -1.28 13.68 14.60
N SER A 170 -2.00 14.10 15.64
CA SER A 170 -3.40 14.49 15.50
C SER A 170 -3.50 15.89 14.88
N ILE A 171 -4.69 16.29 14.43
CA ILE A 171 -5.01 17.71 14.22
C ILE A 171 -5.63 18.27 15.50
N GLU A 172 -5.05 19.35 16.00
CA GLU A 172 -5.46 20.01 17.24
C GLU A 172 -5.94 21.43 16.93
N LEU A 173 -7.06 21.83 17.51
CA LEU A 173 -7.56 23.19 17.45
C LEU A 173 -6.62 24.08 18.28
N ILE A 174 -6.08 25.13 17.65
CA ILE A 174 -5.04 25.99 18.27
C ILE A 174 -5.62 26.83 19.39
N ASP A 175 -6.83 27.36 19.18
CA ASP A 175 -7.57 28.19 20.13
C ASP A 175 -9.03 27.71 20.15
N PRO A 176 -9.50 27.10 21.26
CA PRO A 176 -10.86 26.56 21.35
C PRO A 176 -11.99 27.60 21.22
N LEU A 177 -11.68 28.89 21.28
CA LEU A 177 -12.65 29.97 21.06
C LEU A 177 -12.78 30.35 19.58
N GLN A 178 -11.84 29.93 18.72
CA GLN A 178 -11.86 30.23 17.30
C GLN A 178 -12.87 29.39 16.52
N ASP A 179 -13.15 29.84 15.29
CA ASP A 179 -14.01 29.11 14.35
C ASP A 179 -13.26 27.91 13.76
N ASN A 180 -13.55 26.73 14.27
CA ASN A 180 -12.92 25.47 13.90
C ASN A 180 -13.27 24.99 12.48
N ARG A 181 -14.06 25.73 11.70
CA ARG A 181 -14.29 25.43 10.28
C ARG A 181 -13.13 25.87 9.39
N PHE A 182 -12.27 26.75 9.90
CA PHE A 182 -11.14 27.30 9.17
C PHE A 182 -9.93 26.40 9.38
N GLY A 183 -9.33 25.88 8.30
CA GLY A 183 -8.11 25.05 8.40
C GLY A 183 -6.96 25.75 9.13
N MET A 184 -6.90 27.09 9.05
CA MET A 184 -5.95 27.93 9.80
C MET A 184 -6.09 27.88 11.32
N ALA A 185 -7.26 27.49 11.84
CA ALA A 185 -7.49 27.34 13.27
C ALA A 185 -6.88 26.05 13.82
N TRP A 186 -6.45 25.13 12.94
CA TRP A 186 -5.90 23.83 13.31
C TRP A 186 -4.39 23.79 13.03
N ASP A 187 -3.65 23.08 13.89
CA ASP A 187 -2.25 22.69 13.62
C ASP A 187 -2.06 21.21 13.98
N ALA A 188 -0.93 20.64 13.56
CA ALA A 188 -0.57 19.28 13.98
C ALA A 188 -0.11 19.29 15.45
N SER A 189 -0.38 18.22 16.19
CA SER A 189 0.18 18.05 17.53
C SER A 189 1.72 18.16 17.55
N ASP A 190 2.29 18.82 18.58
CA ASP A 190 3.72 18.65 18.92
C ASP A 190 3.91 17.47 19.85
N ASP A 191 4.53 16.44 19.31
CA ASP A 191 4.93 15.26 20.08
C ASP A 191 6.46 15.14 20.20
N SER A 192 7.21 16.16 19.76
CA SER A 192 8.68 16.11 19.76
C SER A 192 9.30 16.01 21.14
N ASP A 193 8.61 16.47 22.18
CA ASP A 193 9.07 16.35 23.56
C ASP A 193 8.82 14.96 24.14
N LYS A 194 7.94 14.17 23.51
CA LYS A 194 7.63 12.79 23.91
C LYS A 194 8.60 11.78 23.33
N SER A 195 9.26 12.10 22.21
CA SER A 195 10.20 11.19 21.56
C SER A 195 11.57 11.18 22.22
N GLU A 196 12.21 10.00 22.20
CA GLU A 196 13.51 9.77 22.80
C GLU A 196 14.65 9.82 21.76
N VAL A 197 15.87 10.07 22.23
CA VAL A 197 17.08 9.95 21.40
C VAL A 197 17.50 8.49 21.38
N THR A 198 17.64 7.92 20.19
CA THR A 198 18.17 6.59 19.99
C THR A 198 19.57 6.67 19.37
N ARG A 199 20.53 5.95 19.96
CA ARG A 199 21.86 5.76 19.37
C ARG A 199 21.83 4.56 18.46
N PHE A 200 22.12 4.77 17.18
CA PHE A 200 22.22 3.71 16.19
C PHE A 200 23.68 3.39 15.91
N SER A 201 24.00 2.10 15.82
CA SER A 201 25.29 1.66 15.29
C SER A 201 25.15 0.39 14.46
N TYR A 202 25.93 0.28 13.39
CA TYR A 202 26.02 -0.96 12.63
C TYR A 202 27.36 -1.08 11.91
N THR A 203 27.86 -2.31 11.83
CA THR A 203 29.07 -2.64 11.08
C THR A 203 28.71 -3.03 9.65
N THR A 204 29.48 -2.53 8.70
CA THR A 204 29.27 -2.79 7.27
C THR A 204 30.58 -2.74 6.51
N ARG A 205 30.58 -3.19 5.26
CA ARG A 205 31.78 -3.18 4.41
C ARG A 205 31.59 -2.22 3.24
N HIS A 206 32.52 -1.29 3.08
CA HIS A 206 32.66 -0.53 1.84
C HIS A 206 33.24 -1.45 0.77
N ARG A 207 32.66 -1.50 -0.43
CA ARG A 207 33.00 -2.52 -1.43
C ARG A 207 33.47 -1.90 -2.76
N GLY A 208 33.91 -0.64 -2.71
CA GLY A 208 34.55 0.08 -3.80
C GLY A 208 33.61 1.05 -4.50
N GLY A 209 33.93 2.34 -4.45
CA GLY A 209 33.14 3.43 -5.01
C GLY A 209 33.65 4.78 -4.51
N GLU A 210 32.81 5.82 -4.59
CA GLU A 210 33.08 7.08 -3.89
C GLU A 210 32.92 6.85 -2.38
N SER A 211 33.83 7.42 -1.58
CA SER A 211 33.78 7.35 -0.11
C SER A 211 32.87 8.48 0.40
N GLU A 212 31.62 8.13 0.68
CA GLU A 212 30.61 9.06 1.15
C GLU A 212 29.58 8.35 2.02
N LEU A 213 28.96 9.09 2.94
CA LEU A 213 27.79 8.67 3.69
C LEU A 213 26.61 9.55 3.30
N HIS A 214 25.48 8.92 3.02
CA HIS A 214 24.19 9.52 2.72
C HIS A 214 23.24 9.27 3.88
N LEU A 215 22.53 10.32 4.28
CA LEU A 215 21.40 10.28 5.21
C LEU A 215 20.12 10.62 4.43
N LEU A 216 19.09 9.78 4.61
CA LEU A 216 17.86 9.86 3.84
C LEU A 216 16.65 9.44 4.66
N LEU A 217 15.77 10.38 5.02
CA LEU A 217 14.40 10.02 5.39
C LEU A 217 13.65 9.46 4.17
N LEU A 218 13.07 8.27 4.30
CA LEU A 218 12.41 7.58 3.19
C LEU A 218 11.04 8.18 2.86
N SER A 219 10.37 8.84 3.80
CA SER A 219 9.12 9.57 3.57
C SER A 219 9.23 11.05 3.97
N ARG A 220 8.12 11.78 3.88
CA ARG A 220 8.01 13.12 4.48
C ARG A 220 8.20 13.01 5.98
N GLY A 221 8.99 13.90 6.56
CA GLY A 221 9.20 13.90 8.00
C GLY A 221 10.36 14.78 8.41
N ILE A 222 10.52 14.87 9.72
CA ILE A 222 11.55 15.66 10.38
C ILE A 222 12.18 14.78 11.44
N THR A 223 13.51 14.73 11.42
CA THR A 223 14.31 14.07 12.44
C THR A 223 15.50 14.94 12.76
N VAL A 224 15.97 14.85 14.00
CA VAL A 224 17.22 15.47 14.43
C VAL A 224 18.27 14.38 14.48
N VAL A 225 19.45 14.66 13.93
CA VAL A 225 20.60 13.75 13.92
C VAL A 225 21.83 14.47 14.43
N ASP A 226 22.63 13.77 15.23
CA ASP A 226 23.90 14.25 15.76
C ASP A 226 24.93 13.12 15.89
N ASN A 227 26.16 13.46 16.23
CA ASN A 227 27.25 12.51 16.50
C ASN A 227 27.46 11.48 15.38
N VAL A 228 27.36 11.92 14.11
CA VAL A 228 27.42 11.06 12.93
C VAL A 228 28.86 10.72 12.57
N SER A 229 29.23 9.46 12.75
CA SER A 229 30.60 8.96 12.55
C SER A 229 30.64 7.76 11.62
N VAL A 230 31.70 7.69 10.81
CA VAL A 230 32.10 6.47 10.09
C VAL A 230 33.52 6.16 10.49
N LEU A 231 33.73 5.03 11.14
CA LEU A 231 35.02 4.64 11.70
C LEU A 231 35.57 3.40 11.01
N GLN A 232 36.84 3.43 10.65
CA GLN A 232 37.55 2.30 10.07
C GLN A 232 38.40 1.60 11.15
N GLY A 233 38.35 0.26 11.16
CA GLY A 233 39.05 -0.57 12.14
C GLY A 233 38.12 -1.38 13.07
N GLY A 234 36.80 -1.34 12.80
CA GLY A 234 35.76 -2.10 13.48
C GLY A 234 35.36 -1.56 14.86
N ALA A 235 34.07 -1.64 15.18
CA ALA A 235 33.66 -1.80 16.57
C ALA A 235 34.33 -3.06 17.13
N ALA A 236 34.74 -3.04 18.40
CA ALA A 236 34.74 -4.31 19.12
C ALA A 236 33.30 -4.84 19.07
N SER A 237 33.08 -6.08 18.66
CA SER A 237 31.86 -6.76 19.06
C SER A 237 32.08 -7.28 20.47
N GLU A 238 31.11 -7.11 21.35
CA GLU A 238 31.14 -7.71 22.66
C GLU A 238 30.35 -9.02 22.63
N ASP A 239 30.98 -10.11 23.03
CA ASP A 239 30.31 -11.39 23.18
C ASP A 239 29.75 -11.46 24.60
N ILE A 240 28.45 -11.18 24.75
CA ILE A 240 27.73 -11.35 26.02
C ILE A 240 27.43 -12.85 26.18
N PRO A 241 28.02 -13.55 27.17
CA PRO A 241 27.81 -14.99 27.33
C PRO A 241 26.39 -15.29 27.80
N ILE A 242 25.72 -16.18 27.08
CA ILE A 242 24.49 -16.87 27.50
C ILE A 242 24.86 -18.16 28.24
N ILE A 243 25.85 -18.89 27.69
CA ILE A 243 26.58 -19.94 28.39
C ILE A 243 28.06 -19.58 28.28
N ASP A 244 28.73 -19.41 29.41
CA ASP A 244 30.15 -19.09 29.43
C ASP A 244 31.04 -20.32 29.53
N THR A 245 32.34 -20.11 29.32
CA THR A 245 33.36 -21.11 29.61
C THR A 245 33.48 -21.35 31.12
N ASN A 246 34.04 -22.49 31.50
CA ASN A 246 34.25 -22.91 32.90
C ASN A 246 32.95 -23.11 33.70
N GLU A 247 31.84 -23.34 33.00
CA GLU A 247 30.55 -23.70 33.58
C GLU A 247 30.41 -25.21 33.77
N THR A 248 29.53 -25.63 34.69
CA THR A 248 29.23 -27.04 34.91
C THR A 248 28.20 -27.54 33.90
N TRP A 249 28.51 -28.65 33.23
CA TRP A 249 27.68 -29.35 32.25
C TRP A 249 27.41 -30.78 32.70
N ALA A 250 26.24 -31.30 32.37
CA ALA A 250 25.97 -32.73 32.48
C ALA A 250 26.67 -33.44 31.31
N TYR A 251 27.31 -34.58 31.55
CA TYR A 251 27.96 -35.36 30.52
C TYR A 251 27.77 -36.87 30.70
N PHE A 252 27.73 -37.57 29.57
CA PHE A 252 27.55 -39.00 29.47
C PHE A 252 28.65 -39.59 28.60
N LYS A 253 29.35 -40.59 29.14
CA LYS A 253 30.44 -41.27 28.44
C LYS A 253 29.87 -42.19 27.37
N GLY A 254 30.35 -42.08 26.14
CA GLY A 254 29.95 -42.89 24.98
C GLY A 254 30.41 -44.35 25.01
N THR A 255 30.41 -44.99 26.19
CA THR A 255 30.58 -46.45 26.34
C THR A 255 29.38 -47.23 25.82
N ARG A 256 28.25 -46.54 25.66
CA ARG A 256 27.00 -46.98 25.00
C ARG A 256 26.27 -45.76 24.45
N ALA A 257 25.26 -45.96 23.60
CA ALA A 257 24.41 -44.86 23.15
C ALA A 257 23.50 -44.34 24.29
N PRO A 258 23.32 -43.02 24.45
CA PRO A 258 22.30 -42.45 25.34
C PRO A 258 20.89 -42.65 24.77
N PRO A 259 19.81 -42.44 25.57
CA PRO A 259 18.43 -42.46 25.07
C PRO A 259 18.24 -41.53 23.87
N ALA A 260 17.40 -41.91 22.90
CA ALA A 260 17.29 -41.16 21.63
C ALA A 260 16.86 -39.68 21.81
N ASN A 261 16.09 -39.38 22.86
CA ASN A 261 15.61 -38.05 23.20
C ASN A 261 16.59 -37.22 24.05
N TRP A 262 17.83 -37.67 24.28
CA TRP A 262 18.83 -36.97 25.11
C TRP A 262 19.16 -35.54 24.67
N LYS A 263 18.62 -35.03 23.55
CA LYS A 263 18.84 -33.66 23.05
C LYS A 263 17.66 -32.74 23.32
N ALA A 264 16.52 -33.29 23.71
CA ALA A 264 15.29 -32.56 23.95
C ALA A 264 15.34 -31.80 25.30
N LEU A 265 14.52 -30.76 25.43
CA LEU A 265 14.43 -29.94 26.62
C LEU A 265 13.91 -30.73 27.83
N ASP A 266 12.94 -31.62 27.61
CA ASP A 266 12.26 -32.44 28.63
C ASP A 266 13.03 -33.69 29.06
N PHE A 267 14.25 -33.89 28.57
CA PHE A 267 15.07 -35.04 28.95
C PHE A 267 15.70 -34.87 30.34
N ASP A 268 15.39 -35.81 31.23
CA ASP A 268 15.98 -35.91 32.57
C ASP A 268 17.41 -36.47 32.52
N ASP A 269 18.39 -35.61 32.79
CA ASP A 269 19.81 -35.95 32.87
C ASP A 269 20.33 -36.08 34.31
N SER A 270 19.45 -36.25 35.32
CA SER A 270 19.87 -36.39 36.73
C SER A 270 20.85 -37.54 36.99
N ASP A 271 20.80 -38.57 36.13
CA ASP A 271 21.68 -39.76 36.20
C ASP A 271 23.01 -39.57 35.43
N TRP A 272 23.22 -38.41 34.79
CA TRP A 272 24.46 -38.10 34.07
C TRP A 272 25.55 -37.63 35.02
N LEU A 273 26.80 -37.75 34.58
CA LEU A 273 27.93 -37.19 35.31
C LEU A 273 27.91 -35.66 35.17
N SER A 274 28.56 -34.95 36.09
CA SER A 274 28.59 -33.48 36.07
C SER A 274 30.03 -33.01 36.23
N GLY A 275 30.44 -32.03 35.42
CA GLY A 275 31.81 -31.51 35.42
C GLY A 275 31.90 -30.14 34.77
N ARG A 276 32.95 -29.38 35.10
CA ARG A 276 33.22 -28.08 34.47
C ARG A 276 33.76 -28.29 33.06
N THR A 277 33.32 -27.46 32.11
CA THR A 277 33.83 -27.44 30.72
C THR A 277 35.34 -27.21 30.68
N GLY A 278 36.01 -27.77 29.68
CA GLY A 278 37.36 -28.35 29.86
C GLY A 278 37.23 -29.85 30.16
N ILE A 279 36.25 -30.51 29.53
CA ILE A 279 36.01 -31.95 29.70
C ILE A 279 36.88 -32.66 28.66
N GLY A 280 37.86 -33.41 29.14
CA GLY A 280 38.89 -33.93 28.25
C GLY A 280 39.93 -34.80 28.93
N TYR A 281 40.98 -35.17 28.21
CA TYR A 281 42.17 -35.82 28.77
C TYR A 281 43.39 -35.57 27.88
N GLY A 282 44.60 -35.82 28.39
CA GLY A 282 45.83 -35.90 27.59
C GLY A 282 46.86 -34.82 27.90
N ASP A 283 46.43 -33.55 27.97
CA ASP A 283 47.33 -32.39 27.96
C ASP A 283 47.52 -31.68 29.30
N GLY A 284 46.74 -32.08 30.31
CA GLY A 284 46.91 -31.64 31.70
C GLY A 284 46.36 -30.25 32.01
N ASP A 285 45.55 -29.69 31.11
CA ASP A 285 44.85 -28.41 31.22
C ASP A 285 43.31 -28.55 31.29
N ASP A 286 42.79 -29.78 31.24
CA ASP A 286 41.37 -30.08 31.43
C ASP A 286 40.90 -29.92 32.89
N GLU A 287 39.80 -29.20 33.08
CA GLU A 287 39.13 -29.04 34.38
C GLU A 287 38.38 -30.31 34.81
N THR A 288 37.82 -31.06 33.85
CA THR A 288 37.16 -32.35 34.09
C THR A 288 37.91 -33.45 33.31
N VAL A 289 38.82 -34.12 34.01
CA VAL A 289 39.70 -35.13 33.39
C VAL A 289 39.02 -36.50 33.23
N LEU A 290 38.90 -36.95 31.98
CA LEU A 290 38.39 -38.26 31.56
C LEU A 290 39.49 -39.34 31.59
N ASN A 291 39.93 -39.69 32.78
CA ASN A 291 41.03 -40.66 33.00
C ASN A 291 40.80 -42.07 32.42
N ASP A 292 39.57 -42.39 32.00
CA ASP A 292 39.16 -43.70 31.50
C ASP A 292 38.67 -43.70 30.04
N MET A 293 38.80 -42.59 29.31
CA MET A 293 38.35 -42.52 27.91
C MET A 293 39.26 -43.31 26.97
N ARG A 294 40.58 -43.17 27.16
CA ARG A 294 41.59 -43.84 26.33
C ARG A 294 41.41 -45.36 26.34
N ASN A 295 41.32 -45.95 25.15
CA ASN A 295 41.05 -47.37 24.90
C ASN A 295 39.65 -47.86 25.30
N ASN A 296 38.69 -46.97 25.55
CA ASN A 296 37.38 -47.35 26.12
C ASN A 296 36.17 -46.80 25.35
N TYR A 297 36.14 -45.50 25.05
CA TYR A 297 35.04 -44.87 24.27
C TYR A 297 35.53 -43.70 23.42
N LEU A 298 34.77 -43.37 22.36
CA LEU A 298 35.15 -42.37 21.35
C LEU A 298 34.37 -41.06 21.45
N THR A 299 33.26 -41.04 22.20
CA THR A 299 32.39 -39.87 22.27
C THR A 299 32.04 -39.51 23.71
N ILE A 300 31.77 -38.23 23.93
CA ILE A 300 31.05 -37.76 25.11
C ILE A 300 29.82 -36.97 24.66
N PHE A 301 28.74 -37.11 25.40
CA PHE A 301 27.50 -36.39 25.17
C PHE A 301 27.32 -35.41 26.31
N CYS A 302 27.23 -34.13 26.01
CA CYS A 302 27.21 -33.05 26.99
C CYS A 302 25.89 -32.28 26.87
N ARG A 303 25.32 -31.82 27.98
CA ARG A 303 24.08 -31.03 28.03
C ARG A 303 24.20 -29.89 29.03
N LYS A 304 23.55 -28.78 28.71
CA LYS A 304 23.42 -27.60 29.55
C LYS A 304 22.07 -26.93 29.36
N THR A 305 21.32 -26.76 30.44
CA THR A 305 20.15 -25.88 30.47
C THR A 305 20.58 -24.43 30.69
N PHE A 306 19.85 -23.50 30.07
CA PHE A 306 20.05 -22.05 30.19
C PHE A 306 18.73 -21.32 29.95
N THR A 307 18.66 -20.05 30.36
CA THR A 307 17.46 -19.23 30.18
C THR A 307 17.71 -18.07 29.22
N VAL A 308 16.67 -17.67 28.48
CA VAL A 308 16.66 -16.50 27.61
C VAL A 308 15.38 -15.71 27.89
N ASP A 309 15.51 -14.46 28.35
CA ASP A 309 14.36 -13.63 28.73
C ASP A 309 13.63 -13.03 27.53
N ASP A 310 14.36 -12.73 26.45
CA ASP A 310 13.80 -12.23 25.19
C ASP A 310 14.60 -12.83 24.02
N PRO A 311 14.09 -13.91 23.40
CA PRO A 311 14.72 -14.50 22.22
C PRO A 311 14.82 -13.52 21.05
N GLU A 312 13.82 -12.65 20.85
CA GLU A 312 13.76 -11.70 19.74
C GLU A 312 14.80 -10.58 19.91
N GLY A 313 15.10 -10.17 21.14
CA GLY A 313 16.09 -9.15 21.50
C GLY A 313 17.56 -9.56 21.38
N LEU A 314 17.87 -10.80 21.00
CA LEU A 314 19.26 -11.20 20.69
C LEU A 314 19.74 -10.52 19.39
N GLU A 315 21.02 -10.23 19.24
CA GLU A 315 21.57 -9.59 18.03
C GLU A 315 22.15 -10.64 17.09
N GLU A 316 23.26 -11.27 17.47
CA GLU A 316 23.86 -12.40 16.76
C GLU A 316 24.12 -13.56 17.73
N LEU A 317 23.43 -14.69 17.54
CA LEU A 317 23.60 -15.88 18.38
C LEU A 317 24.73 -16.74 17.82
N VAL A 318 25.83 -16.88 18.57
CA VAL A 318 27.04 -17.58 18.11
C VAL A 318 27.37 -18.73 19.05
N PHE A 319 27.48 -19.95 18.49
CA PHE A 319 28.05 -21.09 19.18
C PHE A 319 29.56 -21.09 18.98
N GLN A 320 30.30 -21.04 20.09
CA GLN A 320 31.76 -21.10 20.11
C GLN A 320 32.19 -22.35 20.86
N VAL A 321 33.16 -23.09 20.34
CA VAL A 321 33.68 -24.27 21.03
C VAL A 321 35.14 -24.48 20.70
N THR A 322 35.98 -24.61 21.72
CA THR A 322 37.32 -25.18 21.55
C THR A 322 37.22 -26.69 21.65
N VAL A 323 37.59 -27.37 20.57
CA VAL A 323 37.50 -28.82 20.41
C VAL A 323 38.67 -29.35 19.60
N ASP A 324 39.12 -30.56 19.90
CA ASP A 324 40.25 -31.20 19.21
C ASP A 324 39.80 -31.73 17.85
N ASP A 325 38.89 -32.69 17.88
CA ASP A 325 38.54 -33.44 16.69
C ASP A 325 37.20 -33.01 16.09
N GLY A 326 36.05 -33.35 16.68
CA GLY A 326 34.75 -33.04 16.05
C GLY A 326 33.55 -33.02 16.98
N PHE A 327 32.44 -32.42 16.53
CA PHE A 327 31.19 -32.37 17.28
C PHE A 327 29.92 -32.26 16.42
N TYR A 328 28.79 -32.62 17.03
CA TYR A 328 27.43 -32.17 16.67
C TYR A 328 26.84 -31.36 17.83
N ALA A 329 26.23 -30.20 17.55
CA ALA A 329 25.55 -29.37 18.54
C ALA A 329 24.07 -29.25 18.20
N TYR A 330 23.23 -29.29 19.23
CA TYR A 330 21.78 -29.30 19.14
C TYR A 330 21.20 -28.27 20.10
N LEU A 331 20.25 -27.47 19.62
CA LEU A 331 19.46 -26.54 20.41
C LEU A 331 18.03 -27.07 20.48
N ASN A 332 17.52 -27.30 21.69
CA ASN A 332 16.17 -27.81 21.92
C ASN A 332 15.80 -29.03 21.04
N GLY A 333 16.75 -29.95 20.85
CA GLY A 333 16.57 -31.18 20.07
C GLY A 333 16.95 -31.10 18.59
N THR A 334 17.06 -29.89 18.01
CA THR A 334 17.39 -29.69 16.60
C THR A 334 18.88 -29.41 16.41
N GLN A 335 19.50 -30.02 15.40
CA GLN A 335 20.93 -29.80 15.13
C GLN A 335 21.16 -28.39 14.57
N VAL A 336 22.04 -27.62 15.21
CA VAL A 336 22.33 -26.21 14.84
C VAL A 336 23.76 -25.98 14.36
N ALA A 337 24.71 -26.84 14.74
CA ALA A 337 26.10 -26.75 14.30
C ALA A 337 26.77 -28.13 14.27
N SER A 338 27.82 -28.26 13.46
CA SER A 338 28.67 -29.45 13.45
C SER A 338 30.05 -29.14 12.90
N TYR A 339 31.06 -29.91 13.31
CA TYR A 339 32.42 -29.79 12.80
C TYR A 339 33.09 -31.17 12.75
N ASN A 340 33.71 -31.49 11.62
CA ASN A 340 34.59 -32.67 11.45
C ASN A 340 33.97 -34.02 11.90
N VAL A 341 32.72 -34.27 11.52
CA VAL A 341 31.96 -35.48 11.89
C VAL A 341 31.22 -36.08 10.67
N ASN A 342 31.05 -37.42 10.66
CA ASN A 342 30.36 -38.15 9.59
C ASN A 342 29.16 -38.98 10.06
N SER A 343 29.12 -39.37 11.35
CA SER A 343 28.10 -40.24 11.91
C SER A 343 27.83 -39.87 13.37
N PRO A 344 26.55 -39.76 13.80
CA PRO A 344 26.20 -39.47 15.19
C PRO A 344 26.21 -40.73 16.07
N ALA A 345 26.75 -41.86 15.61
CA ALA A 345 26.88 -43.05 16.44
C ALA A 345 27.86 -42.81 17.60
N HIS A 346 27.55 -43.33 18.79
CA HIS A 346 28.38 -43.17 20.00
C HIS A 346 29.82 -43.75 19.88
N ASP A 347 30.01 -44.68 18.95
CA ASP A 347 31.27 -45.37 18.64
C ASP A 347 31.88 -44.90 17.31
N ALA A 348 31.40 -43.78 16.75
CA ALA A 348 31.97 -43.17 15.56
C ALA A 348 33.16 -42.25 15.91
N LEU A 349 34.21 -42.32 15.09
CA LEU A 349 35.31 -41.36 15.10
C LEU A 349 34.87 -40.04 14.46
N ALA A 350 35.56 -38.96 14.83
CA ALA A 350 35.60 -37.74 14.03
C ALA A 350 36.16 -38.03 12.62
N SER A 351 35.85 -37.18 11.64
CA SER A 351 36.24 -37.39 10.24
C SER A 351 37.76 -37.29 10.03
N SER A 352 38.47 -36.58 10.91
CA SER A 352 39.93 -36.48 10.96
C SER A 352 40.37 -36.17 12.38
N ALA A 353 41.63 -36.49 12.74
CA ALA A 353 42.19 -36.11 14.04
C ALA A 353 42.77 -34.68 13.99
N GLY A 354 42.61 -33.90 15.05
CA GLY A 354 43.04 -32.51 15.13
C GLY A 354 43.46 -32.09 16.55
N GLU A 355 44.18 -30.99 16.64
CA GLU A 355 44.56 -30.35 17.91
C GLU A 355 43.49 -29.32 18.32
N PRO A 356 43.36 -28.99 19.63
CA PRO A 356 42.34 -28.09 20.14
C PRO A 356 42.28 -26.77 19.37
N SER A 357 41.14 -26.49 18.75
CA SER A 357 40.94 -25.27 17.96
C SER A 357 39.58 -24.63 18.22
N LEU A 358 39.55 -23.30 18.26
CA LEU A 358 38.31 -22.55 18.43
C LEU A 358 37.49 -22.58 17.13
N GLN A 359 36.33 -23.20 17.21
CA GLN A 359 35.29 -23.17 16.18
C GLN A 359 34.24 -22.13 16.57
N GLN A 360 33.82 -21.30 15.62
CA GLN A 360 32.74 -20.33 15.80
C GLN A 360 31.74 -20.47 14.66
N GLN A 361 30.48 -20.72 14.98
CA GLN A 361 29.40 -20.83 14.00
C GLN A 361 28.24 -19.95 14.44
N SER A 362 27.81 -19.04 13.56
CA SER A 362 26.59 -18.28 13.77
C SER A 362 25.40 -19.24 13.65
N ILE A 363 24.57 -19.27 14.69
CA ILE A 363 23.34 -20.06 14.75
C ILE A 363 22.11 -19.15 14.87
N THR A 364 22.24 -17.86 14.52
CA THR A 364 21.17 -16.86 14.60
C THR A 364 19.90 -17.29 13.86
N ASN A 365 20.03 -17.98 12.73
CA ASN A 365 18.88 -18.49 11.96
C ASN A 365 18.07 -19.56 12.70
N PHE A 366 18.55 -20.06 13.84
CA PHE A 366 17.87 -21.03 14.70
C PHE A 366 17.26 -20.38 15.95
N ARG A 367 17.19 -19.04 16.02
CA ARG A 367 16.62 -18.29 17.15
C ARG A 367 15.16 -18.67 17.42
N GLU A 368 14.40 -18.96 16.39
CA GLU A 368 13.01 -19.43 16.48
C GLU A 368 12.85 -20.76 17.23
N LEU A 369 13.94 -21.48 17.47
CA LEU A 369 13.95 -22.68 18.32
C LEU A 369 14.07 -22.36 19.81
N LEU A 370 14.48 -21.14 20.18
CA LEU A 370 14.56 -20.72 21.57
C LEU A 370 13.15 -20.45 22.11
N ASN A 371 12.89 -20.96 23.31
CA ASN A 371 11.75 -20.54 24.10
C ASN A 371 12.12 -19.28 24.90
N GLU A 372 11.16 -18.39 25.10
CA GLU A 372 11.23 -17.47 26.23
C GLU A 372 11.26 -18.29 27.53
N GLY A 373 12.30 -18.11 28.35
CA GLY A 373 12.59 -18.96 29.49
C GLY A 373 13.59 -20.09 29.18
N GLU A 374 13.26 -21.32 29.57
CA GLU A 374 14.20 -22.45 29.63
C GLU A 374 14.51 -23.07 28.26
N ASN A 375 15.80 -23.33 28.02
CA ASN A 375 16.35 -23.90 26.81
C ASN A 375 17.46 -24.90 27.13
N VAL A 376 17.81 -25.78 26.18
CA VAL A 376 18.92 -26.72 26.32
C VAL A 376 19.86 -26.69 25.11
N LEU A 377 21.16 -26.61 25.40
CA LEU A 377 22.24 -26.84 24.45
C LEU A 377 22.86 -28.21 24.72
N ALA A 378 22.79 -29.09 23.73
CA ALA A 378 23.31 -30.45 23.79
C ALA A 378 24.44 -30.61 22.75
N VAL A 379 25.58 -31.17 23.15
CA VAL A 379 26.74 -31.32 22.26
C VAL A 379 27.28 -32.74 22.36
N GLN A 380 27.41 -33.40 21.21
CA GLN A 380 28.04 -34.70 21.06
C GLN A 380 29.45 -34.48 20.52
N VAL A 381 30.47 -34.74 21.32
CA VAL A 381 31.89 -34.57 20.98
C VAL A 381 32.46 -35.92 20.58
N HIS A 382 33.23 -35.94 19.50
CA HIS A 382 33.87 -37.13 18.95
C HIS A 382 35.39 -36.99 19.03
N ASN A 383 36.07 -38.08 19.36
CA ASN A 383 37.53 -38.20 19.29
C ASN A 383 37.95 -38.78 17.91
N GLY A 384 39.12 -38.40 17.43
CA GLY A 384 39.68 -38.73 16.12
C GLY A 384 40.75 -39.83 16.15
N GLY A 385 41.18 -40.27 14.97
CA GLY A 385 42.33 -41.16 14.81
C GLY A 385 42.07 -42.64 15.17
N SER A 386 41.89 -42.96 16.45
CA SER A 386 41.52 -44.29 16.93
C SER A 386 41.09 -44.31 18.41
N MET A 387 40.59 -45.45 18.90
CA MET A 387 40.24 -45.66 20.32
C MET A 387 41.39 -45.39 21.31
N ASN A 388 42.65 -45.35 20.84
CA ASN A 388 43.83 -45.10 21.68
C ASN A 388 44.36 -43.66 21.64
N SER A 389 43.57 -42.71 21.10
CA SER A 389 43.93 -41.29 20.94
C SER A 389 44.60 -40.71 22.19
N SER A 390 45.55 -39.78 21.99
CA SER A 390 46.32 -39.17 23.07
C SER A 390 45.47 -38.27 23.96
N ASP A 391 44.45 -37.64 23.39
CA ASP A 391 43.78 -36.47 23.94
C ASP A 391 42.32 -36.35 23.49
N LEU A 392 41.61 -35.42 24.12
CA LEU A 392 40.35 -34.80 23.69
C LEU A 392 40.13 -33.56 24.57
N SER A 393 39.73 -32.44 23.99
CA SER A 393 39.28 -31.25 24.74
C SER A 393 37.89 -30.78 24.31
N PHE A 394 37.08 -30.30 25.26
CA PHE A 394 35.78 -29.69 24.98
C PHE A 394 35.48 -28.49 25.89
N ILE A 395 35.47 -27.30 25.29
CA ILE A 395 35.20 -26.02 25.97
C ILE A 395 34.16 -25.21 25.14
N PRO A 396 32.85 -25.40 25.37
CA PRO A 396 31.80 -24.66 24.68
C PRO A 396 31.53 -23.29 25.33
N ARG A 397 30.93 -22.40 24.53
CA ARG A 397 30.37 -21.11 24.90
C ARG A 397 29.21 -20.80 23.94
N LEU A 398 28.15 -20.19 24.44
CA LEU A 398 27.06 -19.65 23.63
C LEU A 398 26.94 -18.16 23.95
N VAL A 399 26.96 -17.30 22.94
CA VAL A 399 27.02 -15.85 23.15
C VAL A 399 25.99 -15.11 22.32
N ASN A 400 25.47 -14.02 22.88
CA ASN A 400 24.86 -12.93 22.14
C ASN A 400 25.97 -11.94 21.76
N ARG A 401 26.37 -11.93 20.50
CA ARG A 401 27.37 -10.99 19.99
C ARG A 401 26.67 -9.68 19.65
N VAL A 402 26.98 -8.63 20.40
CA VAL A 402 26.43 -7.28 20.25
C VAL A 402 27.52 -6.30 19.80
N PRO A 403 27.16 -5.16 19.20
CA PRO A 403 28.09 -4.04 19.04
C PRO A 403 28.61 -3.55 20.41
N SER A 404 29.91 -3.33 20.58
CA SER A 404 30.46 -2.75 21.82
C SER A 404 30.21 -1.24 21.90
N ASP A 405 29.90 -0.75 23.10
CA ASP A 405 29.82 0.68 23.42
C ASP A 405 31.17 1.40 23.30
N VAL A 406 32.29 0.67 23.27
CA VAL A 406 33.64 1.24 23.13
C VAL A 406 33.95 1.43 21.65
N VAL A 407 33.61 2.61 21.16
CA VAL A 407 33.91 3.08 19.81
C VAL A 407 35.43 3.32 19.65
N ARG A 408 36.12 2.50 18.83
CA ARG A 408 37.54 2.67 18.48
C ARG A 408 37.70 2.76 16.97
N GLY A 409 38.52 3.68 16.48
CA GLY A 409 38.85 3.77 15.06
C GLY A 409 39.18 5.19 14.60
N ASP A 410 39.71 5.29 13.38
CA ASP A 410 39.99 6.56 12.72
C ASP A 410 38.70 7.11 12.07
N GLU A 411 38.27 8.31 12.46
CA GLU A 411 37.12 9.03 11.88
C GLU A 411 37.31 9.36 10.40
N ARG A 412 36.24 9.17 9.62
CA ARG A 412 36.23 9.34 8.15
C ARG A 412 35.31 10.46 7.68
N LEU A 413 34.44 10.98 8.54
CA LEU A 413 33.60 12.13 8.26
C LEU A 413 34.18 13.42 8.86
N VAL A 414 33.67 14.55 8.39
CA VAL A 414 33.94 15.87 8.98
C VAL A 414 32.67 16.43 9.59
N ASN A 415 32.83 17.35 10.55
CA ASN A 415 31.70 18.06 11.17
C ASN A 415 30.59 17.11 11.64
N THR A 416 31.01 16.07 12.37
CA THR A 416 30.17 14.96 12.83
C THR A 416 29.16 15.36 13.90
N THR A 417 29.38 16.50 14.56
CA THR A 417 28.56 16.99 15.68
C THR A 417 27.70 18.20 15.34
N PHE A 418 27.81 18.77 14.13
CA PHE A 418 27.03 19.94 13.67
C PHE A 418 27.01 21.18 14.60
N ASN A 419 27.93 21.25 15.55
CA ASN A 419 27.96 22.25 16.62
C ASN A 419 28.04 23.70 16.14
N SER A 420 28.50 23.96 14.91
CA SER A 420 28.67 25.32 14.37
C SER A 420 27.93 25.59 13.07
N ASN A 421 27.87 24.63 12.14
CA ASN A 421 27.24 24.76 10.82
C ASN A 421 27.05 23.38 10.19
N THR A 422 26.64 23.33 8.92
CA THR A 422 26.50 22.09 8.12
C THR A 422 27.61 21.95 7.06
N SER A 423 28.71 22.69 7.16
CA SER A 423 29.81 22.60 6.19
C SER A 423 30.39 21.18 6.16
N GLY A 424 30.78 20.73 4.97
CA GLY A 424 31.17 19.33 4.73
C GLY A 424 30.00 18.45 4.28
N TRP A 425 28.75 18.89 4.50
CA TRP A 425 27.54 18.19 4.09
C TRP A 425 26.81 18.93 2.97
N THR A 426 26.37 18.18 1.97
CA THR A 426 25.62 18.65 0.81
C THR A 426 24.17 18.20 0.95
N ILE A 427 23.26 19.16 1.09
CA ILE A 427 21.84 18.93 1.40
C ILE A 427 21.00 19.18 0.15
N GLN A 428 20.30 18.16 -0.36
CA GLN A 428 19.64 18.26 -1.67
C GLN A 428 18.37 17.42 -1.82
N GLY A 429 17.75 17.49 -3.00
CA GLY A 429 16.51 16.79 -3.28
C GLY A 429 15.39 17.27 -2.37
N THR A 430 14.55 16.35 -1.92
CA THR A 430 13.48 16.62 -0.95
C THR A 430 13.98 17.10 0.42
N HIS A 431 15.29 16.98 0.68
CA HIS A 431 15.95 17.33 1.95
C HIS A 431 16.54 18.74 1.97
N VAL A 432 16.46 19.49 0.87
CA VAL A 432 17.04 20.83 0.68
C VAL A 432 16.63 21.89 1.71
N ARG A 433 15.58 21.65 2.52
CA ARG A 433 15.15 22.52 3.62
C ARG A 433 15.83 22.18 4.97
N SER A 434 16.67 21.15 5.00
CA SER A 434 17.40 20.73 6.21
C SER A 434 18.50 21.73 6.57
N GLY A 435 18.90 21.75 7.84
CA GLY A 435 19.95 22.64 8.31
C GLY A 435 20.30 22.41 9.78
N ARG A 436 21.26 23.17 10.29
CA ARG A 436 21.62 23.14 11.72
C ARG A 436 20.50 23.75 12.56
N SER A 437 20.10 23.07 13.63
CA SER A 437 19.18 23.59 14.65
C SER A 437 19.91 23.81 15.98
N THR A 438 19.52 24.85 16.71
CA THR A 438 20.00 25.13 18.08
C THR A 438 18.92 24.92 19.14
N THR A 439 17.68 24.71 18.73
CA THR A 439 16.53 24.54 19.62
C THR A 439 16.19 23.08 19.85
N HIS A 440 16.66 22.18 18.97
CA HIS A 440 16.48 20.74 19.07
C HIS A 440 17.84 20.06 19.04
N SER A 441 18.76 20.46 19.92
CA SER A 441 20.11 19.87 19.98
C SER A 441 20.06 18.56 20.76
N ILE A 442 20.64 17.49 20.21
CA ILE A 442 20.87 16.23 20.93
C ILE A 442 22.07 16.37 21.85
N ASP A 443 23.18 16.87 21.32
CA ASP A 443 24.40 17.13 22.09
C ASP A 443 25.03 18.48 21.68
N GLY A 444 25.76 19.09 22.60
CA GLY A 444 26.48 20.34 22.35
C GLY A 444 25.60 21.55 21.99
N ALA A 445 26.11 22.39 21.09
CA ALA A 445 25.56 23.69 20.72
C ALA A 445 24.58 23.65 19.53
N GLY A 446 24.42 22.50 18.86
CA GLY A 446 23.47 22.34 17.77
C GLY A 446 23.63 21.03 17.00
N SER A 447 22.54 20.52 16.45
CA SER A 447 22.47 19.26 15.70
C SER A 447 21.95 19.48 14.27
N LEU A 448 22.03 18.46 13.42
CA LEU A 448 21.43 18.51 12.08
C LEU A 448 19.94 18.20 12.16
N LYS A 449 19.10 19.19 11.84
CA LYS A 449 17.65 18.98 11.62
C LYS A 449 17.42 18.60 10.16
N ILE A 450 17.09 17.34 9.94
CA ILE A 450 16.77 16.76 8.63
C ILE A 450 15.28 17.01 8.36
N ILE A 451 14.96 17.64 7.24
CA ILE A 451 13.59 17.95 6.81
C ILE A 451 13.35 17.39 5.42
N ALA A 452 12.51 16.35 5.31
CA ALA A 452 12.06 15.79 4.05
C ALA A 452 10.68 16.33 3.67
N SER A 453 10.63 17.14 2.62
CA SER A 453 9.39 17.74 2.07
C SER A 453 8.53 16.78 1.22
N GLY A 454 9.11 15.64 0.86
CA GLY A 454 8.51 14.63 0.02
C GLY A 454 9.22 13.31 0.25
N ARG A 455 8.68 12.27 -0.36
CA ARG A 455 9.27 10.94 -0.28
C ARG A 455 10.71 10.90 -0.77
N GLY A 456 11.58 10.26 0.01
CA GLY A 456 12.98 10.06 -0.29
C GLY A 456 13.16 8.98 -1.37
N ASP A 457 13.69 9.37 -2.53
CA ASP A 457 14.17 8.44 -3.55
C ASP A 457 15.68 8.28 -3.33
N ASN A 458 16.10 7.08 -2.96
CA ASN A 458 17.49 6.73 -2.65
C ASN A 458 18.46 6.90 -3.83
N LYS A 459 17.97 7.21 -5.02
CA LYS A 459 18.81 7.55 -6.18
C LYS A 459 19.31 9.00 -6.10
N VAL A 460 18.51 9.93 -5.55
CA VAL A 460 18.68 11.38 -5.84
C VAL A 460 18.35 12.33 -4.69
N ASN A 461 17.51 11.93 -3.74
CA ASN A 461 17.18 12.71 -2.55
C ASN A 461 18.09 12.24 -1.41
N ARG A 462 18.92 13.14 -0.86
CA ARG A 462 19.86 12.79 0.21
C ARG A 462 20.53 14.02 0.81
N ILE A 463 21.04 13.84 2.02
CA ILE A 463 22.09 14.66 2.62
C ILE A 463 23.37 13.84 2.57
N GLU A 464 24.41 14.34 1.93
CA GLU A 464 25.65 13.59 1.73
C GLU A 464 26.87 14.31 2.31
N SER A 465 27.74 13.58 2.99
CA SER A 465 29.08 14.06 3.30
C SER A 465 30.06 13.40 2.33
N ALA A 466 30.70 14.22 1.49
CA ALA A 466 31.87 13.78 0.75
C ALA A 466 33.02 13.52 1.74
N ASN A 467 33.85 12.51 1.48
CA ASN A 467 35.08 12.29 2.24
C ASN A 467 36.03 13.50 2.10
N SER A 468 35.98 14.39 3.09
CA SER A 468 37.01 15.42 3.34
C SER A 468 37.84 15.11 4.59
N GLY A 469 37.66 13.91 5.15
CA GLY A 469 38.53 13.33 6.16
C GLY A 469 39.89 12.93 5.58
N VAL A 470 40.85 12.62 6.45
CA VAL A 470 42.27 12.42 6.09
C VAL A 470 42.49 11.18 5.19
N ARG A 471 41.52 10.24 5.04
CA ARG A 471 41.66 8.95 4.35
C ARG A 471 40.32 8.36 3.82
N SER A 472 40.34 7.72 2.64
CA SER A 472 39.20 6.99 2.04
C SER A 472 38.68 5.82 2.88
N PHE A 473 37.43 5.41 2.64
CA PHE A 473 36.86 4.20 3.23
C PHE A 473 37.64 2.97 2.72
N SER A 474 38.01 2.05 3.60
CA SER A 474 38.74 0.84 3.19
C SER A 474 37.79 -0.19 2.59
N THR A 475 38.21 -0.81 1.48
CA THR A 475 37.51 -1.95 0.90
C THR A 475 37.90 -3.28 1.54
N GLN A 476 38.92 -3.28 2.40
CA GLN A 476 39.49 -4.47 3.05
C GLN A 476 39.11 -4.60 4.52
N GLU A 477 38.62 -3.52 5.13
CA GLU A 477 38.28 -3.47 6.55
C GLU A 477 36.83 -3.05 6.72
N ASP A 478 36.21 -3.57 7.77
CA ASP A 478 34.85 -3.20 8.11
C ASP A 478 34.79 -1.75 8.65
N GLN A 479 33.67 -1.11 8.35
CA GLN A 479 33.33 0.27 8.71
C GLN A 479 32.23 0.21 9.76
N LEU A 480 32.40 0.93 10.87
CA LEU A 480 31.35 1.15 11.86
C LEU A 480 30.69 2.49 11.57
N VAL A 481 29.38 2.47 11.34
CA VAL A 481 28.56 3.69 11.23
C VAL A 481 27.87 3.89 12.58
N VAL A 482 27.96 5.09 13.15
CA VAL A 482 27.32 5.46 14.42
C VAL A 482 26.67 6.83 14.28
N PHE A 483 25.49 7.03 14.86
CA PHE A 483 24.85 8.34 14.98
C PHE A 483 23.77 8.31 16.07
N ASP A 484 23.46 9.47 16.61
CA ASP A 484 22.30 9.65 17.48
C ASP A 484 21.18 10.31 16.68
N ALA A 485 19.96 9.78 16.78
CA ALA A 485 18.81 10.35 16.09
C ALA A 485 17.57 10.39 16.99
N LYS A 486 16.73 11.40 16.76
CA LYS A 486 15.46 11.60 17.45
C LYS A 486 14.37 11.89 16.42
N TRP A 487 13.27 11.14 16.49
CA TRP A 487 12.09 11.42 15.67
C TRP A 487 11.45 12.74 16.10
N HIS A 488 11.00 13.56 15.15
CA HIS A 488 10.26 14.78 15.46
C HIS A 488 8.83 14.70 14.96
N VAL A 489 8.63 14.39 13.68
CA VAL A 489 7.30 14.17 13.07
C VAL A 489 7.43 13.43 11.73
N GLY A 490 6.41 12.68 11.30
CA GLY A 490 6.35 12.02 10.01
C GLY A 490 7.18 10.75 9.93
N SER A 491 7.99 10.61 8.88
CA SER A 491 8.82 9.44 8.56
C SER A 491 9.53 8.86 9.79
N GLN A 492 9.12 7.66 10.19
CA GLN A 492 9.79 6.87 11.22
C GLN A 492 11.08 6.20 10.73
N THR A 493 11.34 6.22 9.41
CA THR A 493 12.47 5.49 8.81
C THR A 493 13.57 6.43 8.34
N LEU A 494 14.79 6.25 8.85
CA LEU A 494 16.01 6.89 8.36
C LEU A 494 16.89 5.84 7.68
N ASN A 495 17.27 6.06 6.42
CA ASN A 495 18.20 5.21 5.69
C ASN A 495 19.59 5.83 5.67
N THR A 496 20.60 5.03 6.00
CA THR A 496 22.01 5.37 5.83
C THR A 496 22.61 4.49 4.75
N HIS A 497 23.31 5.08 3.78
CA HIS A 497 23.98 4.33 2.72
C HIS A 497 25.15 5.10 2.15
N GLY A 498 26.03 4.46 1.39
CA GLY A 498 27.08 5.09 0.61
C GLY A 498 26.72 5.23 -0.87
N TYR A 499 27.72 5.64 -1.66
CA TYR A 499 27.61 5.68 -3.12
C TYR A 499 27.14 4.34 -3.67
N LYS A 500 26.29 4.36 -4.71
CA LYS A 500 25.67 3.14 -5.24
C LYS A 500 25.02 2.28 -4.14
N HIS A 501 24.48 2.87 -3.07
CA HIS A 501 23.75 2.17 -2.00
C HIS A 501 24.52 0.99 -1.39
N GLU A 502 25.85 1.12 -1.35
CA GLU A 502 26.67 0.32 -0.44
C GLU A 502 26.35 0.69 0.99
N MET A 503 26.73 -0.13 1.95
CA MET A 503 26.59 0.22 3.37
C MET A 503 25.14 0.53 3.80
N ALA A 504 24.14 0.14 2.99
CA ALA A 504 22.75 0.49 3.19
C ALA A 504 22.16 -0.19 4.42
N LYS A 505 21.50 0.59 5.27
CA LYS A 505 20.72 0.13 6.41
C LYS A 505 19.60 1.14 6.68
N THR A 506 18.39 0.65 6.86
CA THR A 506 17.29 1.46 7.39
C THR A 506 17.20 1.28 8.90
N HIS A 507 16.91 2.38 9.57
CA HIS A 507 16.80 2.53 11.02
C HIS A 507 15.40 3.04 11.32
N GLU A 508 14.66 2.29 12.15
CA GLU A 508 13.36 2.72 12.67
C GLU A 508 13.62 3.63 13.88
N LEU A 509 13.15 4.86 13.79
CA LEU A 509 13.22 5.83 14.86
C LEU A 509 12.12 5.54 15.88
N ALA A 510 12.43 5.65 17.17
CA ALA A 510 11.43 5.48 18.23
C ALA A 510 10.35 6.56 18.12
N VAL A 511 9.11 6.13 17.81
CA VAL A 511 7.92 6.98 17.78
C VAL A 511 7.13 6.74 19.08
N PRO A 512 6.74 7.80 19.82
CA PRO A 512 5.88 7.65 21.00
C PRO A 512 4.55 6.99 20.65
N GLU A 513 4.03 6.15 21.55
CA GLU A 513 2.72 5.51 21.32
C GLU A 513 1.53 6.46 21.57
N ASN A 514 1.74 7.53 22.34
CA ASN A 514 0.72 8.46 22.82
C ASN A 514 0.78 9.83 22.11
N LEU A 515 0.76 9.82 20.77
CA LEU A 515 0.77 11.03 19.93
C LEU A 515 -0.55 11.81 20.04
N GLY A 516 -0.49 13.14 19.99
CA GLY A 516 -1.64 14.01 20.28
C GLY A 516 -1.82 14.31 21.78
N SER A 517 -2.83 15.05 22.19
CA SER A 517 -3.05 15.36 23.61
C SER A 517 -4.48 15.16 24.12
N PRO A 518 -5.13 14.03 23.79
CA PRO A 518 -6.49 13.76 24.23
C PRO A 518 -6.58 13.70 25.76
N GLY A 519 -7.71 14.16 26.29
CA GLY A 519 -8.00 14.33 27.70
C GLY A 519 -7.38 15.59 28.33
N GLY A 520 -6.74 16.47 27.56
CA GLY A 520 -5.96 17.58 28.12
C GLY A 520 -5.79 18.78 27.20
N LEU A 521 -5.01 19.76 27.67
CA LEU A 521 -4.73 20.97 26.88
C LEU A 521 -3.88 20.62 25.66
N ASN A 522 -4.48 20.82 24.48
CA ASN A 522 -3.84 20.74 23.17
C ASN A 522 -2.40 21.26 23.19
N SER A 523 -1.47 20.47 22.66
CA SER A 523 -0.05 20.83 22.56
C SER A 523 0.13 22.15 21.81
N VAL A 524 -0.64 22.38 20.75
CA VAL A 524 -0.62 23.60 19.93
C VAL A 524 -1.07 24.84 20.74
N THR A 525 -2.08 24.70 21.60
CA THR A 525 -2.60 25.77 22.47
C THR A 525 -1.62 26.09 23.58
N ARG A 526 -0.99 25.07 24.15
CA ARG A 526 0.06 25.25 25.17
C ARG A 526 1.23 26.08 24.63
N ARG A 527 1.62 25.87 23.37
CA ARG A 527 2.67 26.67 22.72
C ARG A 527 2.22 28.12 22.50
N LEU A 528 1.00 28.33 21.99
CA LEU A 528 0.42 29.66 21.85
C LEU A 528 0.52 30.45 23.18
N GLN A 529 0.13 29.80 24.28
CA GLN A 529 0.20 30.36 25.63
C GLN A 529 1.64 30.61 26.11
N ALA A 530 2.58 29.70 25.81
CA ALA A 530 3.99 29.86 26.18
C ALA A 530 4.66 31.05 25.47
N ASP A 531 4.22 31.36 24.25
CA ASP A 531 4.66 32.54 23.48
C ASP A 531 3.99 33.85 23.97
N GLY A 532 3.14 33.77 25.00
CA GLY A 532 2.48 34.92 25.62
C GLY A 532 1.17 35.35 24.95
N ALA A 533 0.66 34.57 23.98
CA ALA A 533 -0.61 34.81 23.33
C ALA A 533 -1.70 33.88 23.92
N VAL A 534 -2.91 34.41 24.10
CA VAL A 534 -4.09 33.63 24.54
C VAL A 534 -5.21 33.61 23.50
N ASN A 535 -5.04 34.38 22.42
CA ASN A 535 -5.90 34.45 21.25
C ASN A 535 -5.00 34.20 20.02
N LEU A 536 -5.44 33.34 19.10
CA LEU A 536 -4.75 33.06 17.84
C LEU A 536 -4.67 34.29 16.91
N GLY A 537 -5.64 35.21 17.00
CA GLY A 537 -5.88 36.26 16.02
C GLY A 537 -6.64 35.77 14.78
N PRO A 538 -6.90 36.65 13.79
CA PRO A 538 -7.90 36.37 12.77
C PRO A 538 -7.56 35.18 11.88
N VAL A 539 -8.50 34.25 11.74
CA VAL A 539 -8.45 33.13 10.79
C VAL A 539 -9.14 33.50 9.49
N MET A 540 -8.64 32.96 8.37
CA MET A 540 -9.10 33.32 7.03
C MET A 540 -9.31 32.09 6.14
N THR A 541 -10.28 32.14 5.23
CA THR A 541 -10.58 31.07 4.25
C THR A 541 -11.39 31.62 3.07
N ASP A 542 -11.83 30.75 2.15
CA ASP A 542 -12.68 31.10 1.00
C ASP A 542 -12.08 32.19 0.09
N LEU A 543 -10.79 32.09 -0.22
CA LEU A 543 -10.17 33.03 -1.14
C LEU A 543 -10.81 32.96 -2.53
N VAL A 544 -11.32 34.10 -2.99
CA VAL A 544 -11.85 34.27 -4.34
C VAL A 544 -11.06 35.35 -5.09
N GLN A 545 -10.50 34.95 -6.23
CA GLN A 545 -9.89 35.85 -7.21
C GLN A 545 -10.84 36.10 -8.40
N THR A 546 -11.10 37.36 -8.74
CA THR A 546 -11.90 37.71 -9.93
C THR A 546 -11.20 38.78 -10.78
N PRO A 547 -10.93 38.53 -12.08
CA PRO A 547 -11.12 37.25 -12.77
C PRO A 547 -10.12 36.18 -12.29
N GLN A 548 -10.51 34.90 -12.38
CA GLN A 548 -9.66 33.76 -12.02
C GLN A 548 -8.36 33.71 -12.83
N VAL A 549 -8.40 34.14 -14.10
CA VAL A 549 -7.23 34.26 -14.97
C VAL A 549 -7.28 35.62 -15.68
N PRO A 550 -6.57 36.66 -15.17
CA PRO A 550 -6.64 38.01 -15.72
C PRO A 550 -5.84 38.19 -17.01
N ILE A 551 -6.32 39.07 -17.90
CA ILE A 551 -5.55 39.57 -19.05
C ILE A 551 -4.88 40.92 -18.72
N ALA A 552 -3.92 41.33 -19.56
CA ALA A 552 -3.26 42.62 -19.43
C ALA A 552 -4.27 43.77 -19.43
N GLY A 553 -4.11 44.71 -18.52
CA GLY A 553 -5.02 45.86 -18.37
C GLY A 553 -6.27 45.59 -17.50
N GLU A 554 -6.52 44.34 -17.07
CA GLU A 554 -7.58 44.05 -16.10
C GLU A 554 -7.09 44.21 -14.66
N GLN A 555 -7.94 44.81 -13.82
CA GLN A 555 -7.78 44.79 -12.38
C GLN A 555 -8.20 43.43 -11.82
N VAL A 556 -7.62 43.04 -10.68
CA VAL A 556 -7.95 41.76 -10.02
C VAL A 556 -8.52 42.03 -8.65
N ARG A 557 -9.78 41.65 -8.44
CA ARG A 557 -10.44 41.67 -7.14
C ARG A 557 -10.03 40.42 -6.36
N ILE A 558 -9.58 40.62 -5.13
CA ILE A 558 -9.30 39.59 -4.14
C ILE A 558 -10.34 39.74 -3.05
N GLN A 559 -11.09 38.66 -2.79
CA GLN A 559 -12.04 38.56 -1.70
C GLN A 559 -11.66 37.36 -0.82
N ILE A 560 -11.83 37.50 0.49
CA ILE A 560 -11.56 36.43 1.46
C ILE A 560 -12.55 36.54 2.62
N ARG A 561 -12.83 35.44 3.32
CA ARG A 561 -13.54 35.49 4.61
C ARG A 561 -12.54 35.53 5.75
N ALA A 562 -12.82 36.35 6.76
CA ALA A 562 -12.07 36.42 8.00
C ALA A 562 -13.01 36.33 9.20
N ALA A 563 -12.58 35.65 10.25
CA ALA A 563 -13.26 35.55 11.52
C ALA A 563 -12.25 35.61 12.67
N ASP A 564 -12.67 36.12 13.81
CA ASP A 564 -11.94 36.05 15.07
C ASP A 564 -12.96 35.99 16.21
N SER A 565 -12.62 35.32 17.31
CA SER A 565 -13.45 35.23 18.51
C SER A 565 -13.73 36.58 19.19
N ASP A 566 -12.81 37.55 19.09
CA ASP A 566 -12.95 38.91 19.65
C ASP A 566 -13.16 40.02 18.59
N GLY A 567 -13.26 39.61 17.32
CA GLY A 567 -13.57 40.47 16.19
C GLY A 567 -12.35 40.89 15.36
N VAL A 568 -12.57 41.18 14.08
CA VAL A 568 -11.50 41.52 13.13
C VAL A 568 -11.38 43.03 12.99
N GLU A 569 -10.21 43.61 13.32
CA GLU A 569 -9.97 45.06 13.24
C GLU A 569 -9.64 45.52 11.82
N SER A 570 -8.70 44.85 11.15
CA SER A 570 -8.27 45.25 9.80
C SER A 570 -7.66 44.10 8.99
N LEU A 571 -7.85 44.16 7.67
CA LEU A 571 -7.17 43.30 6.70
C LEU A 571 -6.41 44.14 5.67
N ARG A 572 -5.23 43.67 5.28
CA ARG A 572 -4.34 44.29 4.30
C ARG A 572 -3.89 43.30 3.25
N LEU A 573 -4.17 43.60 1.98
CA LEU A 573 -3.62 42.88 0.85
C LEU A 573 -2.20 43.39 0.55
N ARG A 574 -1.21 42.49 0.67
CA ARG A 574 0.20 42.75 0.37
C ARG A 574 0.55 42.16 -0.99
N TRP A 575 1.07 42.96 -1.92
CA TRP A 575 1.41 42.46 -3.26
C TRP A 575 2.67 43.09 -3.87
N SER A 576 3.34 42.36 -4.76
CA SER A 576 4.50 42.83 -5.53
C SER A 576 4.52 42.26 -6.95
N VAL A 577 5.28 42.89 -7.84
CA VAL A 577 5.50 42.40 -9.22
C VAL A 577 6.91 41.81 -9.36
N ASN A 578 6.99 40.59 -9.90
CA ASN A 578 8.22 39.92 -10.34
C ASN A 578 9.33 39.68 -9.29
N ASN A 579 9.10 39.86 -7.99
CA ASN A 579 10.09 39.48 -6.96
C ASN A 579 9.46 39.17 -5.59
N PRO A 580 9.73 38.00 -4.98
CA PRO A 580 9.29 37.68 -3.62
C PRO A 580 10.09 38.38 -2.50
N THR A 581 11.24 39.00 -2.74
CA THR A 581 12.12 39.50 -1.66
C THR A 581 12.08 41.01 -1.38
N THR A 582 11.21 41.77 -2.06
CA THR A 582 11.12 43.24 -1.92
C THR A 582 9.83 43.70 -1.24
N ASN A 583 9.91 44.79 -0.45
CA ASN A 583 8.80 45.46 0.26
C ASN A 583 7.51 45.53 -0.59
N PRO A 584 6.48 44.70 -0.28
CA PRO A 584 5.27 44.65 -1.07
C PRO A 584 4.44 45.93 -0.88
N SER A 585 3.74 46.33 -1.94
CA SER A 585 2.69 47.35 -1.87
C SER A 585 1.56 46.89 -0.95
N THR A 586 0.89 47.83 -0.30
CA THR A 586 -0.22 47.57 0.64
C THR A 586 -1.51 48.17 0.09
N VAL A 587 -2.59 47.40 0.16
CA VAL A 587 -3.96 47.87 -0.09
C VAL A 587 -4.81 47.44 1.11
N GLU A 588 -5.45 48.40 1.78
CA GLU A 588 -6.42 48.09 2.84
C GLU A 588 -7.63 47.36 2.23
N MET A 589 -8.08 46.29 2.86
CA MET A 589 -9.27 45.56 2.46
C MET A 589 -10.50 46.19 3.11
N THR A 590 -11.63 46.18 2.42
CA THR A 590 -12.92 46.69 2.92
C THR A 590 -13.85 45.52 3.21
N GLU A 591 -14.48 45.49 4.38
CA GLU A 591 -15.52 44.52 4.68
C GLU A 591 -16.76 44.79 3.82
N VAL A 592 -17.28 43.73 3.17
CA VAL A 592 -18.47 43.77 2.30
C VAL A 592 -19.67 43.02 2.88
N GLY A 593 -19.55 42.57 4.13
CA GLY A 593 -20.61 41.93 4.91
C GLY A 593 -20.43 40.42 5.07
N GLY A 594 -20.89 39.91 6.22
CA GLY A 594 -20.83 38.49 6.59
C GLY A 594 -19.41 37.94 6.72
N GLY A 595 -18.48 38.75 7.25
CA GLY A 595 -17.07 38.39 7.41
C GLY A 595 -16.26 38.37 6.11
N ALA A 596 -16.84 38.76 4.97
CA ALA A 596 -16.11 38.85 3.70
C ALA A 596 -15.43 40.22 3.55
N TRP A 597 -14.15 40.20 3.16
CA TRP A 597 -13.31 41.38 2.93
C TRP A 597 -12.80 41.39 1.50
N GLU A 598 -12.68 42.57 0.89
CA GLU A 598 -12.18 42.69 -0.48
C GLU A 598 -11.16 43.81 -0.68
N ALA A 599 -10.23 43.60 -1.62
CA ALA A 599 -9.34 44.61 -2.17
C ALA A 599 -9.07 44.37 -3.66
N VAL A 600 -8.50 45.37 -4.32
CA VAL A 600 -8.20 45.32 -5.76
C VAL A 600 -6.69 45.46 -5.99
N VAL A 601 -6.11 44.47 -6.66
CA VAL A 601 -4.80 44.61 -7.29
C VAL A 601 -4.96 45.43 -8.58
N PRO A 602 -4.23 46.54 -8.74
CA PRO A 602 -4.29 47.37 -9.94
C PRO A 602 -3.94 46.58 -11.21
N ALA A 603 -4.44 47.07 -12.34
CA ALA A 603 -4.16 46.49 -13.65
C ALA A 603 -2.66 46.41 -13.92
N GLN A 604 -2.22 45.24 -14.39
CA GLN A 604 -0.82 44.98 -14.69
C GLN A 604 -0.56 44.93 -16.19
N SER A 605 0.69 45.22 -16.56
CA SER A 605 1.16 45.00 -17.92
C SER A 605 1.23 43.51 -18.22
N VAL A 606 1.23 43.22 -19.50
CA VAL A 606 1.36 41.86 -20.01
C VAL A 606 2.59 41.13 -19.47
N ASN A 607 2.45 39.83 -19.20
CA ASN A 607 3.50 38.96 -18.67
C ASN A 607 3.95 39.32 -17.23
N SER A 608 3.22 40.20 -16.53
CA SER A 608 3.47 40.51 -15.12
C SER A 608 3.09 39.33 -14.22
N ARG A 609 3.97 39.04 -13.25
CA ARG A 609 3.77 38.04 -12.21
C ARG A 609 3.51 38.77 -10.90
N VAL A 610 2.27 38.80 -10.45
CA VAL A 610 1.93 39.37 -9.15
C VAL A 610 2.05 38.29 -8.10
N ILE A 611 2.72 38.61 -7.01
CA ILE A 611 2.82 37.76 -5.83
C ILE A 611 2.05 38.46 -4.71
N PHE A 612 1.16 37.78 -4.01
CA PHE A 612 0.37 38.38 -2.93
C PHE A 612 0.16 37.47 -1.73
N PHE A 613 -0.18 38.11 -0.61
CA PHE A 613 -0.66 37.51 0.65
C PHE A 613 -1.51 38.54 1.41
N ILE A 614 -2.21 38.12 2.44
CA ILE A 614 -3.10 38.97 3.25
C ILE A 614 -2.59 38.96 4.70
N GLU A 615 -2.53 40.14 5.31
CA GLU A 615 -2.26 40.34 6.74
C GLU A 615 -3.57 40.78 7.40
N ALA A 616 -3.82 40.33 8.63
CA ALA A 616 -4.97 40.71 9.43
C ALA A 616 -4.54 41.09 10.84
N THR A 617 -5.38 41.84 11.54
CA THR A 617 -5.22 42.16 12.97
C THR A 617 -6.60 42.12 13.61
N ASP A 618 -6.71 41.50 14.78
CA ASP A 618 -7.95 41.48 15.57
C ASP A 618 -8.09 42.76 16.43
N ALA A 619 -9.17 42.86 17.20
CA ALA A 619 -9.44 44.00 18.08
C ALA A 619 -8.43 44.15 19.24
N SER A 620 -7.73 43.07 19.58
CA SER A 620 -6.72 42.99 20.65
C SER A 620 -5.29 43.22 20.14
N GLY A 621 -5.10 43.36 18.83
CA GLY A 621 -3.79 43.56 18.18
C GLY A 621 -3.05 42.27 17.81
N ASN A 622 -3.66 41.08 17.92
CA ASN A 622 -3.02 39.83 17.51
C ASN A 622 -3.02 39.70 15.97
N PRO A 623 -1.92 39.24 15.37
CA PRO A 623 -1.77 39.18 13.92
C PRO A 623 -2.34 37.90 13.32
N GLY A 624 -3.02 38.02 12.17
CA GLY A 624 -3.37 36.91 11.28
C GLY A 624 -2.67 37.03 9.92
N ARG A 625 -2.45 35.91 9.21
CA ARG A 625 -1.84 35.93 7.87
C ARG A 625 -2.35 34.79 6.98
N PHE A 626 -2.62 35.12 5.71
CA PHE A 626 -3.08 34.15 4.72
C PHE A 626 -2.32 34.25 3.37
N PRO A 627 -1.85 33.13 2.81
CA PRO A 627 -1.84 31.80 3.42
C PRO A 627 -0.83 31.72 4.57
N VAL A 628 -1.02 30.76 5.47
CA VAL A 628 -0.09 30.49 6.59
C VAL A 628 1.18 29.83 6.06
N ASP A 629 2.35 30.21 6.58
CA ASP A 629 3.59 29.51 6.28
C ASP A 629 3.64 28.17 7.04
N ILE A 630 3.26 27.10 6.35
CA ILE A 630 3.20 25.71 6.87
C ILE A 630 4.44 24.89 6.41
N ALA A 631 5.24 25.42 5.48
CA ALA A 631 6.21 24.60 4.74
C ALA A 631 7.45 24.19 5.57
N GLU A 632 7.86 25.01 6.54
CA GLU A 632 9.03 24.80 7.41
C GLU A 632 8.68 24.48 8.88
N ARG A 633 7.39 24.43 9.22
CA ARG A 633 6.95 24.11 10.58
C ARG A 633 7.15 22.62 10.86
N SER A 634 8.03 22.34 11.83
CA SER A 634 7.84 21.26 12.80
C SER A 634 7.33 21.84 14.13
N HIS A 635 6.71 23.03 14.06
CA HIS A 635 6.45 24.04 15.10
C HIS A 635 7.72 24.86 15.47
N PRO A 636 7.71 26.22 15.34
CA PRO A 636 6.78 27.16 15.99
C PRO A 636 5.78 27.91 15.07
N MET A 637 4.78 28.52 15.71
CA MET A 637 3.69 29.29 15.09
C MET A 637 4.18 30.68 14.65
N VAL A 638 4.57 30.80 13.38
CA VAL A 638 4.90 32.12 12.79
C VAL A 638 3.65 32.73 12.18
N LEU A 639 2.82 33.38 13.01
CA LEU A 639 1.64 34.14 12.56
C LEU A 639 2.02 35.31 11.66
N ASN A 640 3.21 35.88 11.86
CA ASN A 640 3.77 36.93 11.01
C ASN A 640 5.31 36.83 10.96
N PRO A 641 5.92 36.32 9.87
CA PRO A 641 7.37 36.22 9.82
C PRO A 641 7.99 37.61 9.81
N PRO A 642 8.98 37.88 10.68
CA PRO A 642 9.61 39.20 10.77
C PRO A 642 10.38 39.60 9.50
N THR A 643 10.61 38.65 8.57
CA THR A 643 11.20 38.91 7.25
C THR A 643 10.62 38.00 6.17
N THR A 644 10.41 38.53 4.97
CA THR A 644 10.00 37.78 3.77
C THR A 644 11.11 36.83 3.32
N GLY A 645 11.09 35.60 3.82
CA GLY A 645 11.99 34.52 3.39
C GLY A 645 11.68 34.02 1.97
N ILE A 646 12.64 33.30 1.38
CA ILE A 646 12.49 32.70 0.04
C ILE A 646 11.56 31.47 0.00
N HIS A 647 11.25 30.89 1.16
CA HIS A 647 10.39 29.71 1.33
C HIS A 647 8.97 30.05 1.82
N ASP A 648 8.72 31.35 2.04
CA ASP A 648 7.46 31.89 2.50
C ASP A 648 6.30 31.60 1.50
N ARG A 649 5.22 31.00 1.99
CA ARG A 649 4.06 30.60 1.17
C ARG A 649 3.30 31.83 0.66
N ARG A 650 3.05 31.88 -0.65
CA ARG A 650 2.38 33.02 -1.34
C ARG A 650 1.62 32.61 -2.57
N TYR A 651 0.73 33.48 -3.02
CA TYR A 651 -0.10 33.27 -4.20
C TYR A 651 0.36 34.06 -5.40
N PHE A 652 0.15 33.48 -6.58
CA PHE A 652 0.66 33.98 -7.85
C PHE A 652 -0.49 34.30 -8.80
N ILE A 653 -0.49 35.53 -9.31
CA ILE A 653 -1.39 35.98 -10.37
C ILE A 653 -0.55 36.29 -11.59
N TYR A 654 -1.07 36.00 -12.77
CA TYR A 654 -0.38 36.25 -14.02
C TYR A 654 -1.28 36.95 -15.03
N SER A 655 -0.81 38.07 -15.56
CA SER A 655 -1.54 38.87 -16.55
C SER A 655 -1.20 38.45 -17.99
N GLN A 656 -2.19 37.92 -18.72
CA GLN A 656 -2.01 37.32 -20.05
C GLN A 656 -2.04 38.32 -21.23
N GLU A 657 -1.49 37.94 -22.39
CA GLU A 657 -1.36 38.77 -23.61
C GLU A 657 -2.68 39.18 -24.29
N SER A 658 -3.63 38.26 -24.53
CA SER A 658 -5.01 38.55 -24.96
C SER A 658 -5.86 37.26 -25.07
N THR A 659 -7.20 37.44 -25.03
CA THR A 659 -8.33 36.49 -25.08
C THR A 659 -7.99 35.00 -24.86
N ARG A 660 -8.50 34.43 -23.76
CA ARG A 660 -8.74 32.98 -23.54
C ARG A 660 -8.93 32.28 -24.90
N ASN A 661 -7.89 31.73 -25.51
CA ASN A 661 -7.93 31.45 -26.95
C ASN A 661 -8.82 30.23 -27.21
N PRO A 662 -10.06 30.40 -27.72
CA PRO A 662 -10.99 29.29 -27.88
C PRO A 662 -10.73 28.51 -29.18
N SER A 663 -9.80 28.97 -30.04
CA SER A 663 -9.60 28.40 -31.38
C SER A 663 -8.55 27.30 -31.45
N THR A 664 -7.97 26.88 -30.33
CA THR A 664 -7.02 25.75 -30.30
C THR A 664 -7.70 24.48 -29.81
N ARG A 665 -7.40 23.35 -30.43
CA ARG A 665 -7.90 22.02 -30.06
C ARG A 665 -7.33 21.45 -28.74
N PHE A 666 -6.51 22.21 -28.02
CA PHE A 666 -5.78 21.77 -26.83
C PHE A 666 -6.17 22.61 -25.62
N HIS A 667 -6.11 22.01 -24.43
CA HIS A 667 -6.32 22.76 -23.19
C HIS A 667 -5.16 23.71 -22.92
N ASP A 668 -5.43 24.92 -22.43
CA ASP A 668 -4.38 25.88 -22.07
C ASP A 668 -3.99 25.71 -20.60
N TYR A 669 -2.81 25.14 -20.36
CA TYR A 669 -2.25 24.89 -19.03
C TYR A 669 -1.07 25.82 -18.78
N ARG A 670 -1.12 26.55 -17.67
CA ARG A 670 -0.03 27.44 -17.26
C ARG A 670 0.32 27.26 -15.80
N PHE A 671 1.61 27.23 -15.49
CA PHE A 671 2.11 27.30 -14.12
C PHE A 671 2.83 28.63 -13.88
N HIS A 672 2.49 29.25 -12.76
CA HIS A 672 2.95 30.57 -12.37
C HIS A 672 3.76 30.44 -11.09
N THR A 673 4.98 30.98 -11.08
CA THR A 673 5.85 30.91 -9.90
C THR A 673 6.83 32.08 -9.87
N SER A 674 7.48 32.28 -8.72
CA SER A 674 8.44 33.36 -8.52
C SER A 674 9.66 33.19 -9.43
N ALA A 675 10.35 34.31 -9.73
CA ALA A 675 11.61 34.26 -10.47
C ALA A 675 12.68 33.42 -9.75
N TYR A 676 12.65 33.42 -8.41
CA TYR A 676 13.51 32.57 -7.57
C TYR A 676 13.22 31.08 -7.79
N ASN A 677 11.96 30.65 -7.69
CA ASN A 677 11.56 29.26 -7.89
C ASN A 677 11.81 28.79 -9.32
N GLU A 678 11.58 29.65 -10.31
CA GLU A 678 11.93 29.36 -11.71
C GLU A 678 13.43 29.14 -11.88
N SER A 679 14.27 29.99 -11.27
CA SER A 679 15.73 29.83 -11.29
C SER A 679 16.17 28.55 -10.59
N ARG A 680 15.67 28.31 -9.37
CA ARG A 680 15.93 27.12 -8.55
C ARG A 680 15.56 25.84 -9.27
N LEU A 681 14.41 25.79 -9.92
CA LEU A 681 13.98 24.64 -10.70
C LEU A 681 14.97 24.32 -11.83
N GLY A 682 15.52 25.36 -12.48
CA GLY A 682 16.48 25.21 -13.58
C GLY A 682 17.94 25.02 -13.17
N SER A 683 18.33 25.31 -11.92
CA SER A 683 19.72 25.24 -11.44
C SER A 683 20.00 24.11 -10.45
N ARG A 684 18.98 23.53 -9.82
CA ARG A 684 19.13 22.37 -8.91
C ARG A 684 19.50 21.09 -9.68
N ARG A 685 19.92 20.04 -8.95
CA ARG A 685 20.21 18.72 -9.55
C ARG A 685 19.08 18.23 -10.43
N ARG A 686 19.45 17.70 -11.60
CA ARG A 686 18.56 17.29 -12.70
C ARG A 686 17.38 16.43 -12.23
N LEU A 687 17.66 15.49 -11.33
CA LEU A 687 16.70 14.49 -10.86
C LEU A 687 16.03 14.83 -9.53
N SER A 688 16.21 16.04 -8.99
CA SER A 688 15.61 16.45 -7.72
C SER A 688 14.09 16.30 -7.72
N ASN A 689 13.56 15.52 -6.77
CA ASN A 689 12.12 15.29 -6.55
C ASN A 689 11.44 16.39 -5.74
N ASP A 690 12.18 17.37 -5.25
CA ASP A 690 11.60 18.52 -4.55
C ASP A 690 10.66 19.30 -5.46
N LEU A 691 9.61 19.88 -4.90
CA LEU A 691 8.65 20.68 -5.64
C LEU A 691 8.98 22.17 -5.48
N VAL A 692 8.61 22.96 -6.50
CA VAL A 692 8.58 24.42 -6.39
C VAL A 692 7.12 24.89 -6.36
N ASP A 693 6.81 25.80 -5.45
CA ASP A 693 5.46 26.26 -5.19
C ASP A 693 5.04 27.35 -6.19
N GLY A 694 3.74 27.44 -6.46
CA GLY A 694 3.19 28.32 -7.47
C GLY A 694 1.65 28.35 -7.50
N SER A 695 1.11 28.70 -8.66
CA SER A 695 -0.31 28.59 -8.97
C SER A 695 -0.47 28.00 -10.37
N PHE A 696 -1.52 27.22 -10.59
CA PHE A 696 -1.77 26.53 -11.85
C PHE A 696 -3.08 27.00 -12.47
N SER A 697 -3.03 27.44 -13.73
CA SER A 697 -4.23 27.72 -14.52
C SER A 697 -4.60 26.51 -15.37
N PHE A 698 -5.80 25.98 -15.15
CA PHE A 698 -6.37 24.89 -15.91
C PHE A 698 -7.32 25.41 -16.99
N GLY A 699 -7.14 24.93 -18.22
CA GLY A 699 -7.99 25.29 -19.37
C GLY A 699 -8.09 26.80 -19.65
N GLY A 700 -7.12 27.59 -19.20
CA GLY A 700 -7.10 29.06 -19.34
C GLY A 700 -8.23 29.80 -18.61
N THR A 701 -8.98 29.14 -17.73
CA THR A 701 -10.22 29.70 -17.14
C THR A 701 -10.27 29.64 -15.62
N THR A 702 -9.63 28.64 -15.01
CA THR A 702 -9.65 28.41 -13.56
C THR A 702 -8.24 28.46 -13.02
N ILE A 703 -8.02 29.11 -11.87
CA ILE A 703 -6.73 29.14 -11.18
C ILE A 703 -6.81 28.32 -9.89
N TYR A 704 -5.76 27.54 -9.65
CA TYR A 704 -5.55 26.78 -8.44
C TYR A 704 -4.29 27.36 -7.78
N HIS A 705 -4.46 28.13 -6.71
CA HIS A 705 -3.33 28.55 -5.89
C HIS A 705 -2.71 27.35 -5.18
N GLU A 706 -1.48 27.45 -4.69
CA GLU A 706 -0.80 26.35 -3.96
C GLU A 706 -0.53 25.08 -4.76
N ALA A 707 -0.69 25.16 -6.07
CA ALA A 707 -0.14 24.16 -6.95
C ALA A 707 1.38 24.16 -6.85
N ALA A 708 1.98 22.98 -7.03
CA ALA A 708 3.42 22.80 -7.02
C ALA A 708 3.87 22.03 -8.26
N MET A 709 5.12 22.22 -8.69
CA MET A 709 5.65 21.51 -9.85
C MET A 709 7.09 21.06 -9.70
N ARG A 710 7.49 20.12 -10.55
CA ARG A 710 8.90 19.76 -10.81
C ARG A 710 9.05 19.22 -12.22
N PHE A 711 10.30 19.12 -12.71
CA PHE A 711 10.58 18.23 -13.83
C PHE A 711 10.28 16.77 -13.46
N SER A 712 9.74 16.00 -14.40
CA SER A 712 9.40 14.58 -14.26
C SER A 712 10.05 13.72 -15.35
N GLY A 713 9.72 12.44 -15.36
CA GLY A 713 10.24 11.46 -16.32
C GLY A 713 11.60 10.89 -15.94
N SER A 714 12.11 10.06 -16.85
CA SER A 714 13.42 9.40 -16.75
C SER A 714 14.58 10.42 -16.77
N PRO A 715 15.83 10.00 -16.48
CA PRO A 715 16.98 10.89 -16.56
C PRO A 715 17.16 11.58 -17.91
N TRP A 716 16.58 11.07 -19.00
CA TRP A 716 16.67 11.69 -20.32
C TRP A 716 15.61 12.76 -20.58
N ALA A 717 14.40 12.60 -20.05
CA ALA A 717 13.30 13.56 -20.18
C ALA A 717 13.34 14.67 -19.10
N ARG A 718 14.05 14.43 -18.00
CA ARG A 718 14.05 15.30 -16.82
C ARG A 718 15.10 16.41 -16.87
N GLY A 719 14.88 17.51 -16.13
CA GLY A 719 15.86 18.59 -15.94
C GLY A 719 16.01 19.56 -17.11
N SER A 720 15.11 19.48 -18.10
CA SER A 720 15.05 20.36 -19.25
C SER A 720 13.71 21.09 -19.28
N TRP A 721 13.74 22.36 -19.66
CA TRP A 721 12.53 23.15 -19.91
C TRP A 721 11.70 22.59 -21.08
N ASN A 722 12.36 21.88 -22.00
CA ASN A 722 11.71 21.15 -23.08
C ASN A 722 11.46 19.67 -22.72
N GLY A 723 11.48 19.31 -21.43
CA GLY A 723 11.21 17.96 -20.94
C GLY A 723 9.79 17.79 -20.39
N SER A 724 9.62 16.77 -19.55
CA SER A 724 8.37 16.46 -18.86
C SER A 724 8.25 17.16 -17.51
N PHE A 725 7.02 17.39 -17.06
CA PHE A 725 6.71 18.06 -15.80
C PHE A 725 5.73 17.25 -14.97
N ARG A 726 5.87 17.26 -13.65
CA ARG A 726 4.83 16.85 -12.71
C ARG A 726 4.21 18.10 -12.11
N VAL A 727 2.88 18.14 -12.11
CA VAL A 727 2.08 19.16 -11.43
C VAL A 727 1.29 18.48 -10.30
N VAL A 728 1.27 19.12 -9.14
CA VAL A 728 0.54 18.70 -7.95
C VAL A 728 -0.41 19.82 -7.58
N SER A 729 -1.67 19.49 -7.33
CA SER A 729 -2.69 20.45 -6.89
C SER A 729 -2.75 20.52 -5.35
N PRO A 730 -3.44 21.52 -4.79
CA PRO A 730 -3.76 21.59 -3.36
C PRO A 730 -4.65 20.43 -2.92
N ARG A 731 -4.41 19.93 -1.69
CA ARG A 731 -5.12 18.78 -1.06
C ARG A 731 -6.62 19.05 -0.88
N ASP A 732 -6.92 20.21 -0.35
CA ASP A 732 -8.24 20.78 -0.11
C ASP A 732 -8.95 21.29 -1.37
N ASN A 733 -8.22 21.61 -2.43
CA ASN A 733 -8.77 22.09 -3.70
C ASN A 733 -8.21 21.33 -4.93
N PRO A 734 -8.56 20.05 -5.11
CA PRO A 734 -8.14 19.25 -6.26
C PRO A 734 -8.69 19.79 -7.59
N ILE A 735 -7.92 19.62 -8.67
CA ILE A 735 -8.33 20.08 -10.00
C ILE A 735 -9.56 19.29 -10.46
N ASN A 736 -10.61 19.99 -10.88
CA ASN A 736 -11.93 19.43 -11.22
C ASN A 736 -12.54 18.58 -10.09
N GLY A 737 -12.16 18.80 -8.84
CA GLY A 737 -12.70 18.11 -7.66
C GLY A 737 -12.01 16.80 -7.29
N TRP A 738 -11.05 16.30 -8.09
CA TRP A 738 -10.46 14.98 -7.81
C TRP A 738 -9.03 14.74 -8.36
N ILE A 739 -8.51 15.58 -9.26
CA ILE A 739 -7.14 15.42 -9.79
C ILE A 739 -6.15 16.06 -8.81
N ARG A 740 -5.39 15.24 -8.08
CA ARG A 740 -4.37 15.64 -7.09
C ARG A 740 -2.99 15.85 -7.74
N LYS A 741 -2.65 15.03 -8.73
CA LYS A 741 -1.33 15.00 -9.36
C LYS A 741 -1.42 14.43 -10.77
N PHE A 742 -0.57 14.94 -11.66
CA PHE A 742 -0.44 14.41 -13.01
C PHE A 742 0.92 14.77 -13.62
N ASN A 743 1.28 14.05 -14.67
CA ASN A 743 2.45 14.37 -15.48
C ASN A 743 2.02 15.02 -16.80
N LEU A 744 2.84 15.94 -17.28
CA LEU A 744 2.83 16.52 -18.62
C LEU A 744 4.03 15.95 -19.36
N GLU A 745 3.80 14.88 -20.11
CA GLU A 745 4.84 14.11 -20.78
C GLU A 745 5.23 14.72 -22.12
N ASP A 746 6.54 14.69 -22.39
CA ASP A 746 7.14 15.11 -23.64
C ASP A 746 7.30 13.97 -24.65
N HIS A 747 7.13 12.72 -24.21
CA HIS A 747 7.30 11.50 -25.02
C HIS A 747 8.64 11.50 -25.78
N HIS A 748 9.73 11.84 -25.08
CA HIS A 748 11.09 11.96 -25.65
C HIS A 748 11.16 12.95 -26.81
N ASN A 749 10.74 14.20 -26.56
CA ASN A 749 10.60 15.27 -27.55
C ASN A 749 9.54 15.06 -28.65
N ASN A 750 8.60 14.13 -28.49
CA ASN A 750 7.49 13.92 -29.42
C ASN A 750 6.13 13.86 -28.70
N PRO A 751 5.63 14.99 -28.15
CA PRO A 751 4.42 15.01 -27.31
C PRO A 751 3.14 14.58 -28.05
N SER A 752 3.18 14.43 -29.38
CA SER A 752 2.07 13.93 -30.19
C SER A 752 2.17 12.43 -30.48
N ASN A 753 3.16 11.73 -29.92
CA ASN A 753 3.31 10.28 -30.07
C ASN A 753 2.11 9.54 -29.44
N ALA A 754 1.35 8.80 -30.26
CA ALA A 754 0.17 8.09 -29.78
C ALA A 754 0.43 6.71 -29.18
N ARG A 755 1.67 6.21 -29.17
CA ARG A 755 1.96 4.80 -28.84
C ARG A 755 1.44 4.37 -27.48
N GLU A 756 1.73 5.12 -26.42
CA GLU A 756 1.24 4.80 -25.07
C GLU A 756 -0.29 4.88 -24.97
N ARG A 757 -0.89 5.88 -25.62
CA ARG A 757 -2.36 6.02 -25.72
C ARG A 757 -3.03 4.85 -26.47
N ILE A 758 -2.39 4.33 -27.50
CA ILE A 758 -2.85 3.13 -28.21
C ILE A 758 -2.72 1.90 -27.31
N ALA A 759 -1.62 1.79 -26.55
CA ALA A 759 -1.39 0.68 -25.62
C ALA A 759 -2.44 0.64 -24.49
N HIS A 760 -2.72 1.77 -23.82
CA HIS A 760 -3.80 1.83 -22.81
C HIS A 760 -5.18 1.57 -23.40
N TYR A 761 -5.46 2.02 -24.64
CA TYR A 761 -6.72 1.69 -25.30
C TYR A 761 -6.85 0.19 -25.60
N LEU A 762 -5.75 -0.49 -25.91
CA LEU A 762 -5.74 -1.95 -26.06
C LEU A 762 -5.94 -2.68 -24.73
N LEU A 763 -5.34 -2.21 -23.63
CA LEU A 763 -5.60 -2.74 -22.28
C LEU A 763 -7.07 -2.57 -21.89
N ARG A 764 -7.66 -1.40 -22.16
CA ARG A 764 -9.10 -1.13 -21.99
C ARG A 764 -9.99 -2.09 -22.78
N LEU A 765 -9.55 -2.57 -23.94
CA LEU A 765 -10.31 -3.55 -24.72
C LEU A 765 -10.05 -4.99 -24.29
N ASN A 766 -8.98 -5.26 -23.53
CA ASN A 766 -8.57 -6.60 -23.09
C ASN A 766 -9.12 -7.00 -21.71
N GLN A 767 -10.33 -6.54 -21.39
CA GLN A 767 -11.03 -6.86 -20.14
C GLN A 767 -11.55 -8.30 -20.16
N GLY A 768 -11.82 -8.87 -18.98
CA GLY A 768 -12.12 -10.29 -18.81
C GLY A 768 -13.10 -10.62 -17.70
N THR A 769 -12.86 -11.76 -17.06
CA THR A 769 -13.51 -12.11 -15.79
C THR A 769 -13.03 -11.21 -14.64
N ILE A 770 -11.87 -10.57 -14.84
CA ILE A 770 -11.27 -9.58 -13.97
C ILE A 770 -11.03 -8.27 -14.74
N ALA A 771 -11.16 -7.16 -14.04
CA ALA A 771 -10.80 -5.84 -14.56
C ALA A 771 -9.28 -5.75 -14.74
N VAL A 772 -8.84 -5.14 -15.83
CA VAL A 772 -7.41 -4.91 -16.11
C VAL A 772 -7.12 -3.42 -16.01
N PRO A 773 -6.23 -2.98 -15.10
CA PRO A 773 -5.92 -1.58 -14.92
C PRO A 773 -5.34 -0.91 -16.18
N TYR A 774 -5.83 0.30 -16.49
CA TYR A 774 -5.29 1.18 -17.53
C TYR A 774 -5.44 2.67 -17.15
N SER A 775 -4.75 3.55 -17.88
CA SER A 775 -4.87 5.00 -17.70
C SER A 775 -6.02 5.54 -18.56
N GLU A 776 -7.07 6.05 -17.91
CA GLU A 776 -8.25 6.64 -18.58
C GLU A 776 -8.02 8.09 -19.04
N VAL A 777 -7.13 8.83 -18.37
CA VAL A 777 -6.98 10.27 -18.54
C VAL A 777 -5.76 10.60 -19.37
N GLN A 778 -6.01 10.88 -20.64
CA GLN A 778 -5.01 11.35 -21.58
C GLN A 778 -5.56 12.54 -22.36
N SER A 779 -4.98 13.73 -22.17
CA SER A 779 -5.37 14.96 -22.88
C SER A 779 -4.18 15.77 -23.36
N MET A 780 -4.30 16.40 -24.53
CA MET A 780 -3.26 17.29 -25.04
C MET A 780 -3.43 18.69 -24.47
N ALA A 781 -2.33 19.23 -23.94
CA ALA A 781 -2.27 20.55 -23.34
C ALA A 781 -1.22 21.42 -24.03
N ARG A 782 -1.55 22.69 -24.24
CA ARG A 782 -0.55 23.75 -24.42
C ARG A 782 -0.01 24.08 -23.03
N TRP A 783 1.29 23.92 -22.86
CA TRP A 783 1.97 24.06 -21.58
C TRP A 783 2.87 25.29 -21.58
N GLN A 784 2.77 26.06 -20.50
CA GLN A 784 3.60 27.23 -20.26
C GLN A 784 3.98 27.36 -18.78
N VAL A 785 5.27 27.61 -18.51
CA VAL A 785 5.74 28.05 -17.18
C VAL A 785 6.15 29.51 -17.30
N ASN A 786 5.45 30.37 -16.55
CA ASN A 786 5.63 31.81 -16.62
C ASN A 786 5.69 32.31 -18.10
N THR A 787 6.84 32.83 -18.53
CA THR A 787 7.13 33.32 -19.90
C THR A 787 8.13 32.47 -20.66
N ARG A 788 8.57 31.33 -20.10
CA ARG A 788 9.78 30.64 -20.55
C ARG A 788 9.53 29.62 -21.67
N ILE A 789 8.46 28.84 -21.57
CA ILE A 789 8.12 27.78 -22.52
C ILE A 789 6.70 27.98 -23.06
N ALA A 790 6.48 27.54 -24.29
CA ALA A 790 5.17 27.53 -24.94
C ALA A 790 5.13 26.35 -25.92
N THR A 791 4.92 25.14 -25.41
CA THR A 791 4.95 23.88 -26.18
C THR A 791 3.73 23.02 -25.87
N THR A 792 3.53 21.92 -26.60
CA THR A 792 2.49 20.94 -26.28
C THR A 792 3.04 19.78 -25.45
N ARG A 793 2.18 19.24 -24.59
CA ARG A 793 2.44 18.08 -23.74
C ARG A 793 1.19 17.22 -23.64
N GLU A 794 1.38 15.94 -23.36
CA GLU A 794 0.27 15.07 -23.00
C GLU A 794 0.13 15.02 -21.48
N HIS A 795 -1.04 15.39 -20.96
CA HIS A 795 -1.43 15.10 -19.59
C HIS A 795 -1.70 13.61 -19.49
N VAL A 796 -0.90 12.91 -18.70
CA VAL A 796 -1.07 11.50 -18.35
C VAL A 796 -1.01 11.30 -16.83
N TRP A 797 -1.56 10.20 -16.35
CA TRP A 797 -1.34 9.76 -14.97
C TRP A 797 -0.32 8.64 -14.89
N VAL A 798 0.60 8.82 -13.95
CA VAL A 798 1.55 7.79 -13.54
C VAL A 798 0.87 6.90 -12.51
N PRO A 799 1.10 5.57 -12.52
CA PRO A 799 0.73 4.71 -11.40
C PRO A 799 1.26 5.28 -10.08
N ASP A 800 0.32 5.75 -9.27
CA ASP A 800 0.52 6.26 -7.93
C ASP A 800 -0.78 6.05 -7.14
N THR A 801 -0.83 6.48 -5.88
CA THR A 801 -2.01 6.26 -5.03
C THR A 801 -3.33 6.79 -5.62
N GLN A 802 -3.30 7.81 -6.48
CA GLN A 802 -4.50 8.28 -7.17
C GLN A 802 -4.92 7.32 -8.28
N TYR A 803 -3.96 6.75 -9.01
CA TYR A 803 -4.23 5.72 -10.01
C TYR A 803 -4.75 4.43 -9.37
N VAL A 804 -4.11 3.99 -8.28
CA VAL A 804 -4.50 2.78 -7.53
C VAL A 804 -5.93 2.90 -7.03
N GLY A 805 -6.28 4.03 -6.39
CA GLY A 805 -7.64 4.27 -5.89
C GLY A 805 -8.74 4.43 -6.94
N LEU A 806 -8.44 4.29 -8.24
CA LEU A 806 -9.46 4.18 -9.29
C LEU A 806 -9.79 2.73 -9.65
N TRP A 807 -8.87 1.82 -9.33
CA TRP A 807 -8.93 0.41 -9.71
C TRP A 807 -9.16 -0.50 -8.52
N PHE A 808 -8.83 -0.05 -7.30
CA PHE A 808 -8.86 -0.84 -6.08
C PHE A 808 -9.51 -0.03 -4.96
N ASP A 809 -10.31 -0.71 -4.13
CA ASP A 809 -11.11 -0.08 -3.07
C ASP A 809 -10.23 0.43 -1.91
N GLU A 810 -9.09 -0.21 -1.68
CA GLU A 810 -8.07 0.23 -0.73
C GLU A 810 -6.87 0.82 -1.48
N ALA A 811 -6.28 1.93 -1.02
CA ALA A 811 -5.11 2.53 -1.68
C ALA A 811 -3.81 2.39 -0.89
N ASP A 812 -3.84 1.67 0.24
CA ASP A 812 -2.77 1.65 1.24
C ASP A 812 -1.99 0.33 1.28
N GLY A 813 -2.34 -0.60 0.39
CA GLY A 813 -1.61 -1.84 0.16
C GLY A 813 -0.21 -1.65 -0.42
N ASP A 814 0.58 -2.73 -0.44
CA ASP A 814 1.98 -2.68 -0.83
C ASP A 814 2.11 -2.34 -2.32
N PHE A 815 2.69 -1.18 -2.61
CA PHE A 815 2.83 -0.68 -3.97
C PHE A 815 4.31 -0.58 -4.34
N ILE A 816 4.78 -1.34 -5.33
CA ILE A 816 6.20 -1.47 -5.67
C ILE A 816 6.43 -1.04 -7.12
N GLU A 817 7.33 -0.08 -7.34
CA GLU A 817 7.83 0.20 -8.69
C GLU A 817 8.96 -0.76 -9.04
N MET A 818 8.96 -1.31 -10.26
CA MET A 818 10.13 -1.97 -10.80
C MET A 818 10.89 -1.03 -11.73
N ASP A 819 12.20 -0.86 -11.51
CA ASP A 819 13.06 -0.05 -12.35
C ASP A 819 14.47 -0.65 -12.48
N ASP A 820 15.20 -0.26 -13.52
CA ASP A 820 16.64 -0.44 -13.50
C ASP A 820 17.27 0.44 -12.43
N ARG A 821 18.46 0.05 -12.01
CA ARG A 821 19.32 0.98 -11.32
C ARG A 821 20.26 1.70 -12.28
N PHE A 822 19.98 2.97 -12.50
CA PHE A 822 20.95 3.91 -13.05
C PHE A 822 21.86 4.43 -11.94
N VAL A 823 23.17 4.42 -12.18
CA VAL A 823 24.11 5.22 -11.41
C VAL A 823 24.21 6.54 -12.16
N ILE A 824 23.71 7.59 -11.52
CA ILE A 824 23.63 8.94 -12.08
C ILE A 824 24.52 9.85 -11.25
N ASN A 825 25.38 10.62 -11.91
CA ASN A 825 26.16 11.66 -11.22
C ASN A 825 25.29 12.91 -10.95
N ASP A 826 25.87 13.89 -10.28
CA ASP A 826 25.18 15.13 -9.93
C ASP A 826 24.70 15.96 -11.13
N SER A 827 25.38 15.82 -12.28
CA SER A 827 24.98 16.43 -13.55
C SER A 827 23.75 15.76 -14.18
N GLY A 828 23.31 14.62 -13.64
CA GLY A 828 22.21 13.85 -14.20
C GLY A 828 22.64 12.90 -15.32
N ASP A 829 23.94 12.68 -15.50
CA ASP A 829 24.48 11.76 -16.50
C ASP A 829 24.62 10.36 -15.93
N ARG A 830 24.28 9.37 -16.76
CA ARG A 830 24.48 7.96 -16.42
C ARG A 830 25.97 7.62 -16.44
N THR A 831 26.52 7.31 -15.27
CA THR A 831 27.90 6.85 -15.08
C THR A 831 27.99 5.34 -14.90
N GLY A 832 26.86 4.65 -14.76
CA GLY A 832 26.77 3.20 -14.68
C GLY A 832 25.34 2.67 -14.67
N SER A 833 25.17 1.36 -14.76
CA SER A 833 23.86 0.71 -14.65
C SER A 833 23.96 -0.78 -14.40
N SER A 834 22.89 -1.33 -13.84
CA SER A 834 22.61 -2.76 -13.80
C SER A 834 21.26 -3.02 -14.47
N ASP A 835 21.19 -4.04 -15.32
CA ASP A 835 19.94 -4.44 -15.97
C ASP A 835 18.95 -4.97 -14.93
N GLY A 836 17.71 -4.49 -14.96
CA GLY A 836 16.62 -4.90 -14.08
C GLY A 836 15.99 -6.26 -14.45
N TYR A 837 16.76 -7.30 -14.78
CA TYR A 837 16.16 -8.64 -14.74
C TYR A 837 16.02 -9.06 -13.27
N VAL A 838 14.84 -9.54 -12.88
CA VAL A 838 14.62 -9.89 -11.48
C VAL A 838 15.51 -11.06 -11.12
N ARG A 839 16.36 -10.87 -10.11
CA ARG A 839 16.87 -12.00 -9.33
C ARG A 839 16.42 -11.79 -7.91
N TYR A 840 15.99 -12.87 -7.30
CA TYR A 840 15.43 -12.88 -5.97
C TYR A 840 16.48 -13.54 -5.06
N PRO A 841 17.08 -12.85 -4.09
CA PRO A 841 17.41 -11.41 -4.13
C PRO A 841 18.41 -11.09 -5.26
N PRO A 842 18.56 -9.80 -5.63
CA PRO A 842 19.34 -9.43 -6.80
C PRO A 842 20.80 -9.88 -6.72
N PRO A 843 21.45 -10.11 -7.89
CA PRO A 843 22.84 -10.45 -7.88
C PRO A 843 23.61 -9.21 -7.49
N SER A 844 24.30 -9.30 -6.39
CA SER A 844 25.66 -8.81 -6.44
C SER A 844 26.52 -9.89 -5.82
N GLU A 845 27.80 -9.76 -6.00
CA GLU A 845 28.86 -10.53 -5.33
C GLU A 845 28.86 -10.27 -3.79
N ARG A 846 27.67 -9.98 -3.22
CA ARG A 846 27.38 -9.33 -1.93
C ARG A 846 26.08 -9.85 -1.30
N ARG A 847 25.71 -11.12 -1.49
CA ARG A 847 24.70 -11.79 -0.64
C ARG A 847 25.06 -11.56 0.82
N GLN A 848 24.43 -10.59 1.48
CA GLN A 848 24.28 -10.61 2.91
C GLN A 848 23.00 -11.38 3.18
N GLY A 849 23.15 -12.56 3.79
CA GLY A 849 22.02 -13.38 4.21
C GLY A 849 21.36 -14.23 3.13
N ASP A 850 20.25 -14.82 3.54
CA ASP A 850 19.43 -15.84 2.88
C ASP A 850 18.29 -15.26 2.02
N GLY A 851 18.27 -13.93 1.82
CA GLY A 851 17.15 -13.21 1.21
C GLY A 851 16.24 -12.47 2.19
N SER A 852 16.57 -12.45 3.49
CA SER A 852 15.87 -11.66 4.53
C SER A 852 16.22 -10.17 4.55
N ASN A 853 17.34 -9.74 3.98
CA ASN A 853 17.74 -8.32 4.02
C ASN A 853 16.97 -7.48 2.97
N LYS A 854 16.02 -6.66 3.45
CA LYS A 854 15.18 -5.76 2.62
C LYS A 854 15.98 -4.79 1.73
N GLU A 855 17.17 -4.37 2.16
CA GLU A 855 18.00 -3.42 1.38
C GLU A 855 18.49 -4.03 0.05
N ASN A 856 18.55 -5.35 -0.04
CA ASN A 856 18.86 -6.01 -1.31
C ASN A 856 17.74 -5.79 -2.34
N TYR A 857 16.47 -5.81 -1.93
CA TYR A 857 15.33 -5.66 -2.82
C TYR A 857 15.17 -4.22 -3.30
N ARG A 858 15.43 -3.24 -2.42
CA ARG A 858 15.39 -1.79 -2.73
C ARG A 858 16.24 -1.39 -3.94
N TRP A 859 17.19 -2.24 -4.34
CA TRP A 859 18.04 -2.03 -5.51
C TRP A 859 17.28 -1.91 -6.83
N PHE A 860 16.25 -2.74 -7.04
CA PHE A 860 15.44 -2.78 -8.26
C PHE A 860 13.96 -2.48 -8.01
N PHE A 861 13.55 -2.51 -6.73
CA PHE A 861 12.17 -2.40 -6.32
C PHE A 861 11.98 -1.20 -5.42
N GLY A 862 11.22 -0.24 -5.91
CA GLY A 862 11.24 1.10 -5.40
C GLY A 862 10.42 1.35 -4.14
N LEU A 863 9.50 0.49 -3.66
CA LEU A 863 8.39 0.84 -2.75
C LEU A 863 7.68 2.17 -3.15
N ARG A 864 6.37 2.31 -3.04
CA ARG A 864 5.68 3.53 -3.51
C ARG A 864 4.56 3.98 -2.59
N ALA A 865 3.87 3.07 -1.89
CA ALA A 865 2.88 3.39 -0.86
C ALA A 865 2.95 2.37 0.29
N LYS A 866 2.78 2.90 1.51
CA LYS A 866 2.40 2.28 2.80
C LYS A 866 2.56 3.35 3.90
N ASN A 867 1.99 4.55 3.68
CA ASN A 867 2.08 5.72 4.57
C ASN A 867 3.48 6.12 5.10
N GLY A 868 4.55 5.70 4.42
CA GLY A 868 5.93 5.99 4.83
C GLY A 868 6.59 4.89 5.64
N ALA A 869 5.90 3.79 5.94
CA ALA A 869 6.51 2.56 6.45
C ALA A 869 7.47 1.97 5.41
N ASP A 870 8.60 1.46 5.89
CA ASP A 870 9.61 0.79 5.07
C ASP A 870 9.51 -0.73 5.19
N ASP A 871 8.32 -1.24 4.87
CA ASP A 871 7.99 -2.66 4.96
C ASP A 871 8.02 -3.31 3.57
N PHE A 872 8.82 -4.37 3.46
CA PHE A 872 8.96 -5.17 2.24
C PHE A 872 8.47 -6.61 2.46
N THR A 873 7.87 -6.92 3.61
CA THR A 873 7.62 -8.30 4.06
C THR A 873 6.84 -9.11 3.02
N ASN A 874 5.66 -8.63 2.60
CA ASN A 874 4.85 -9.35 1.62
C ASN A 874 5.54 -9.42 0.25
N PHE A 875 6.26 -8.35 -0.14
CA PHE A 875 6.97 -8.34 -1.41
C PHE A 875 8.18 -9.29 -1.41
N MET A 876 8.87 -9.45 -0.29
CA MET A 876 9.93 -10.45 -0.13
C MET A 876 9.38 -11.87 -0.17
N GLU A 877 8.19 -12.12 0.40
CA GLU A 877 7.50 -13.40 0.27
C GLU A 877 7.16 -13.71 -1.19
N PHE A 878 6.57 -12.74 -1.90
CA PHE A 878 6.31 -12.83 -3.34
C PHE A 878 7.60 -13.12 -4.13
N CYS A 879 8.68 -12.40 -3.81
CA CYS A 879 9.98 -12.62 -4.42
C CYS A 879 10.52 -14.06 -4.19
N ARG A 880 10.38 -14.59 -2.97
CA ARG A 880 10.81 -15.95 -2.62
C ARG A 880 10.01 -17.03 -3.33
N LEU A 881 8.70 -16.83 -3.51
CA LEU A 881 7.87 -17.69 -4.34
C LEU A 881 8.39 -17.73 -5.78
N MET A 882 8.72 -16.55 -6.33
CA MET A 882 9.22 -16.42 -7.70
C MET A 882 10.64 -16.99 -7.90
N ASP A 883 11.48 -17.03 -6.85
CA ASP A 883 12.85 -17.57 -6.92
C ASP A 883 12.88 -19.11 -7.08
N PRO A 884 13.39 -19.65 -8.20
CA PRO A 884 13.59 -21.09 -8.34
C PRO A 884 14.67 -21.66 -7.39
N ALA A 885 15.55 -20.84 -6.81
CA ALA A 885 16.54 -21.29 -5.83
C ALA A 885 15.96 -21.49 -4.42
N VAL A 886 14.81 -20.87 -4.12
CA VAL A 886 14.11 -20.98 -2.83
C VAL A 886 12.90 -21.88 -2.95
N THR A 887 12.05 -21.65 -3.94
CA THR A 887 10.79 -22.39 -4.13
C THR A 887 10.92 -23.34 -5.32
N ASN A 888 10.73 -24.64 -5.11
CA ASN A 888 10.75 -25.63 -6.21
C ASN A 888 9.49 -25.53 -7.10
N ASN A 889 9.50 -26.17 -8.28
CA ASN A 889 8.40 -26.06 -9.25
C ASN A 889 7.05 -26.56 -8.74
N ALA A 890 7.01 -27.64 -7.95
CA ALA A 890 5.76 -28.19 -7.43
C ALA A 890 5.11 -27.23 -6.42
N ALA A 891 5.90 -26.69 -5.49
CA ALA A 891 5.43 -25.70 -4.53
C ALA A 891 4.93 -24.42 -5.22
N PHE A 892 5.67 -23.93 -6.21
CA PHE A 892 5.26 -22.76 -6.99
C PHE A 892 3.94 -22.97 -7.74
N GLU A 893 3.77 -24.13 -8.38
CA GLU A 893 2.52 -24.47 -9.06
C GLU A 893 1.32 -24.49 -8.11
N SER A 894 1.51 -24.97 -6.88
CA SER A 894 0.45 -24.98 -5.87
C SER A 894 0.11 -23.61 -5.27
N GLN A 895 1.04 -22.65 -5.25
CA GLN A 895 0.91 -21.39 -4.49
C GLN A 895 0.71 -20.15 -5.37
N VAL A 896 1.08 -20.18 -6.66
CA VAL A 896 1.08 -18.98 -7.51
C VAL A 896 -0.30 -18.34 -7.67
N TRP A 897 -1.37 -19.14 -7.66
CA TRP A 897 -2.75 -18.65 -7.79
C TRP A 897 -3.24 -17.92 -6.54
N ASP A 898 -2.71 -18.26 -5.37
CA ASP A 898 -3.07 -17.65 -4.08
C ASP A 898 -2.34 -16.33 -3.85
N LYS A 899 -1.22 -16.11 -4.54
CA LYS A 899 -0.37 -14.91 -4.37
C LYS A 899 -0.44 -13.94 -5.55
N VAL A 900 -1.01 -14.31 -6.69
CA VAL A 900 -0.97 -13.50 -7.91
C VAL A 900 -2.31 -13.48 -8.63
N ASN A 901 -2.71 -12.31 -9.11
CA ASN A 901 -3.82 -12.17 -10.05
C ASN A 901 -3.40 -12.59 -11.47
N VAL A 902 -3.24 -13.91 -11.65
CA VAL A 902 -2.65 -14.50 -12.87
C VAL A 902 -3.40 -14.10 -14.14
N GLU A 903 -4.74 -14.07 -14.15
CA GLU A 903 -5.49 -13.67 -15.36
C GLU A 903 -5.20 -12.22 -15.76
N GLU A 904 -5.25 -11.28 -14.81
CA GLU A 904 -4.99 -9.85 -15.04
C GLU A 904 -3.59 -9.64 -15.64
N MET A 905 -2.60 -10.25 -15.01
CA MET A 905 -1.21 -10.21 -15.41
C MET A 905 -0.97 -10.80 -16.80
N LEU A 906 -1.58 -11.95 -17.12
CA LEU A 906 -1.52 -12.54 -18.45
C LEU A 906 -2.19 -11.66 -19.51
N ARG A 907 -3.26 -10.94 -19.17
CA ARG A 907 -3.92 -9.98 -20.07
C ARG A 907 -3.02 -8.78 -20.35
N ILE A 908 -2.31 -8.27 -19.35
CA ILE A 908 -1.33 -7.19 -19.54
C ILE A 908 -0.19 -7.67 -20.44
N TRP A 909 0.37 -8.85 -20.16
CA TRP A 909 1.41 -9.44 -21.00
C TRP A 909 0.95 -9.72 -22.43
N ALA A 910 -0.31 -10.13 -22.64
CA ALA A 910 -0.84 -10.34 -23.99
C ALA A 910 -0.74 -9.06 -24.85
N ILE A 911 -0.93 -7.88 -24.26
CA ILE A 911 -0.74 -6.59 -24.95
C ILE A 911 0.75 -6.23 -25.02
N ARG A 912 1.46 -6.18 -23.88
CA ARG A 912 2.89 -5.77 -23.81
C ARG A 912 3.77 -6.61 -24.75
N PHE A 913 3.60 -7.94 -24.74
CA PHE A 913 4.42 -8.84 -25.56
C PHE A 913 4.13 -8.72 -27.06
N ASN A 914 2.92 -8.29 -27.43
CA ASN A 914 2.51 -8.17 -28.84
C ASN A 914 2.69 -6.78 -29.41
N GLN A 915 2.94 -5.76 -28.60
CA GLN A 915 3.41 -4.45 -29.06
C GLN A 915 4.95 -4.37 -29.19
N ALA A 916 5.67 -5.50 -29.05
CA ALA A 916 7.13 -5.55 -29.03
C ALA A 916 7.77 -4.68 -27.92
N ASP A 917 7.10 -4.64 -26.78
CA ASP A 917 7.63 -4.03 -25.58
C ASP A 917 8.77 -4.88 -25.03
N TRP A 918 9.97 -4.33 -24.96
CA TRP A 918 11.17 -5.04 -24.53
C TRP A 918 11.72 -4.52 -23.19
N ASP A 919 11.12 -3.45 -22.68
CA ASP A 919 11.55 -2.70 -21.50
C ASP A 919 10.52 -2.89 -20.37
N THR A 920 10.00 -4.12 -20.21
CA THR A 920 9.07 -4.48 -19.13
C THR A 920 9.31 -5.85 -18.50
N TRP A 921 8.81 -6.04 -17.28
CA TRP A 921 8.89 -7.31 -16.57
C TRP A 921 8.26 -8.46 -17.37
N GLY A 922 9.01 -9.56 -17.49
CA GLY A 922 8.67 -10.70 -18.34
C GLY A 922 9.10 -10.60 -19.81
N THR A 923 9.80 -9.52 -20.19
CA THR A 923 10.40 -9.33 -21.54
C THR A 923 11.93 -9.20 -21.44
N ASP A 924 12.61 -8.48 -22.34
CA ASP A 924 14.08 -8.49 -22.40
C ASP A 924 14.77 -7.76 -21.23
N ARG A 925 14.05 -6.86 -20.54
CA ARG A 925 14.55 -6.01 -19.45
C ARG A 925 13.40 -5.57 -18.55
N GLY A 926 13.55 -5.64 -17.23
CA GLY A 926 12.47 -5.33 -16.29
C GLY A 926 12.50 -3.88 -15.84
N LYS A 927 11.47 -3.14 -16.27
CA LYS A 927 11.18 -1.73 -15.97
C LYS A 927 9.70 -1.45 -16.23
N ASN A 928 9.29 -0.18 -16.12
CA ASN A 928 8.07 0.36 -16.72
C ASN A 928 6.81 -0.42 -16.34
N CYS A 929 6.81 -0.94 -15.11
CA CYS A 929 5.69 -1.61 -14.49
C CYS A 929 5.75 -1.44 -12.97
N TYR A 930 4.62 -1.68 -12.33
CA TYR A 930 4.48 -1.66 -10.89
C TYR A 930 3.78 -2.94 -10.43
N PHE A 931 4.03 -3.33 -9.20
CA PHE A 931 3.30 -4.38 -8.50
C PHE A 931 2.46 -3.73 -7.41
N TYR A 932 1.23 -4.19 -7.23
CA TYR A 932 0.34 -3.71 -6.19
C TYR A 932 -0.34 -4.90 -5.50
N GLN A 933 -0.45 -4.90 -4.19
CA GLN A 933 -1.19 -5.92 -3.43
C GLN A 933 -2.32 -5.23 -2.67
N ASP A 934 -3.56 -5.68 -2.83
CA ASP A 934 -4.69 -5.20 -2.04
C ASP A 934 -4.68 -5.80 -0.62
N GLY A 935 -5.35 -5.14 0.34
CA GLY A 935 -5.32 -5.52 1.76
C GLY A 935 -6.34 -6.57 2.20
N SER A 936 -7.24 -7.03 1.31
CA SER A 936 -8.31 -7.97 1.65
C SER A 936 -8.09 -9.41 1.14
N GLU A 937 -7.43 -9.60 0.00
CA GLU A 937 -7.16 -10.93 -0.58
C GLU A 937 -5.66 -11.25 -0.71
N GLY A 938 -4.79 -10.23 -0.62
CA GLY A 938 -3.34 -10.42 -0.57
C GLY A 938 -2.73 -10.91 -1.89
N ARG A 939 -3.38 -10.69 -3.04
CA ARG A 939 -2.86 -11.09 -4.36
C ARG A 939 -2.16 -9.93 -5.06
N TRP A 940 -1.04 -10.25 -5.72
CA TRP A 940 -0.26 -9.26 -6.46
C TRP A 940 -0.86 -9.00 -7.86
N HIS A 941 -1.10 -7.72 -8.14
CA HIS A 941 -1.48 -7.13 -9.41
C HIS A 941 -0.26 -6.61 -10.16
N LEU A 942 -0.36 -6.53 -11.48
CA LEU A 942 0.65 -5.90 -12.34
C LEU A 942 0.05 -4.62 -12.94
N LEU A 943 0.75 -3.49 -12.86
CA LEU A 943 0.32 -2.24 -13.48
C LEU A 943 1.30 -1.84 -14.59
N ALA A 944 0.78 -1.61 -15.80
CA ALA A 944 1.59 -1.20 -16.94
C ALA A 944 1.84 0.31 -16.98
N TRP A 945 3.07 0.71 -17.34
CA TRP A 945 3.47 2.11 -17.45
C TRP A 945 4.46 2.34 -18.61
N ASP A 946 4.64 3.59 -19.06
CA ASP A 946 5.72 4.04 -19.96
C ASP A 946 5.85 3.13 -21.21
N MET A 947 4.76 3.12 -21.99
CA MET A 947 4.54 2.24 -23.15
C MET A 947 4.79 2.95 -24.50
N GLU A 948 5.58 3.99 -24.52
CA GLU A 948 5.89 4.81 -25.70
C GLU A 948 6.97 4.18 -26.60
N LEU A 949 7.86 3.35 -26.04
CA LEU A 949 8.90 2.59 -26.77
C LEU A 949 8.39 1.25 -27.33
N THR A 950 7.26 1.29 -28.03
CA THR A 950 6.53 0.11 -28.52
C THR A 950 6.18 0.22 -30.00
N PHE A 951 5.57 -0.82 -30.58
CA PHE A 951 5.12 -0.92 -31.97
C PHE A 951 6.24 -0.75 -33.03
N GLU A 952 7.45 -1.14 -32.70
CA GLU A 952 8.61 -1.05 -33.59
C GLU A 952 8.46 -2.01 -34.78
N THR A 953 8.35 -1.48 -36.00
CA THR A 953 8.19 -2.30 -37.22
C THR A 953 9.38 -3.23 -37.48
N GLY A 954 10.58 -2.88 -37.01
CA GLY A 954 11.76 -3.74 -37.03
C GLY A 954 11.65 -5.01 -36.17
N ARG A 955 10.66 -5.08 -35.27
CA ARG A 955 10.42 -6.23 -34.36
C ARG A 955 9.13 -6.99 -34.67
N LEU A 956 8.53 -6.80 -35.84
CA LEU A 956 7.30 -7.50 -36.24
C LEU A 956 7.41 -9.03 -36.17
N ASP A 957 8.61 -9.57 -36.41
CA ASP A 957 8.90 -11.00 -36.40
C ASP A 957 9.52 -11.50 -35.07
N GLN A 958 9.72 -10.62 -34.07
CA GLN A 958 10.17 -11.02 -32.73
C GLN A 958 8.98 -11.60 -31.96
N PHE A 959 8.92 -12.92 -31.79
CA PHE A 959 7.87 -13.59 -31.03
C PHE A 959 8.38 -14.05 -29.69
N LEU A 960 7.67 -13.70 -28.63
CA LEU A 960 7.94 -14.25 -27.30
C LEU A 960 7.36 -15.67 -27.15
N ILE A 961 6.28 -16.00 -27.87
CA ILE A 961 5.76 -17.38 -27.92
C ILE A 961 6.52 -18.30 -28.89
N PRO A 962 6.64 -19.61 -28.60
CA PRO A 962 7.29 -20.57 -29.48
C PRO A 962 6.54 -20.75 -30.82
N SER A 963 7.19 -21.36 -31.81
CA SER A 963 6.57 -21.70 -33.11
C SER A 963 5.57 -22.85 -33.00
N SER A 964 5.69 -23.68 -31.96
CA SER A 964 4.73 -24.71 -31.60
C SER A 964 4.20 -24.42 -30.20
N PRO A 965 2.87 -24.35 -30.00
CA PRO A 965 2.25 -24.16 -28.68
C PRO A 965 2.59 -25.27 -27.67
N ASN A 966 3.03 -26.44 -28.15
CA ASN A 966 3.44 -27.55 -27.29
C ASN A 966 4.90 -27.45 -26.84
N SER A 967 5.71 -26.57 -27.44
CA SER A 967 7.08 -26.34 -27.01
C SER A 967 7.12 -25.55 -25.69
N ALA A 968 8.23 -25.68 -24.96
CA ALA A 968 8.53 -24.82 -23.82
C ALA A 968 8.45 -23.35 -24.24
N PHE A 969 7.69 -22.57 -23.48
CA PHE A 969 7.57 -21.13 -23.70
C PHE A 969 8.49 -20.44 -22.71
N ARG A 970 9.54 -19.81 -23.24
CA ARG A 970 10.54 -19.07 -22.47
C ARG A 970 10.65 -17.65 -22.99
N PRO A 971 9.76 -16.73 -22.58
CA PRO A 971 9.92 -15.34 -22.98
C PRO A 971 11.31 -14.84 -22.56
N SER A 972 11.91 -13.99 -23.39
CA SER A 972 13.16 -13.29 -23.05
C SER A 972 14.42 -14.17 -22.94
N GLY A 973 14.37 -15.38 -23.49
CA GLY A 973 15.51 -16.30 -23.44
C GLY A 973 15.84 -16.82 -22.04
N GLY A 974 14.85 -16.82 -21.12
CA GLY A 974 15.01 -17.31 -19.74
C GLY A 974 15.67 -16.32 -18.78
N LYS A 975 15.65 -15.01 -19.11
CA LYS A 975 16.10 -13.95 -18.19
C LYS A 975 15.23 -13.80 -16.95
N PHE A 976 13.95 -14.19 -17.04
CA PHE A 976 12.96 -14.16 -15.95
C PHE A 976 12.48 -15.59 -15.72
N ALA A 977 13.15 -16.30 -14.81
CA ALA A 977 12.91 -17.72 -14.57
C ALA A 977 11.50 -18.00 -14.04
N GLU A 978 10.95 -17.07 -13.26
CA GLU A 978 9.59 -17.09 -12.75
C GLU A 978 8.55 -17.10 -13.88
N VAL A 979 8.78 -16.33 -14.94
CA VAL A 979 7.89 -16.30 -16.11
C VAL A 979 7.97 -17.61 -16.89
N ASP A 980 9.18 -18.16 -17.05
CA ASP A 980 9.38 -19.49 -17.64
C ASP A 980 8.66 -20.60 -16.85
N ARG A 981 8.57 -20.47 -15.52
CA ARG A 981 7.86 -21.41 -14.64
C ARG A 981 6.35 -21.27 -14.76
N MET A 982 5.83 -20.04 -14.76
CA MET A 982 4.40 -19.78 -14.99
C MET A 982 3.91 -20.44 -16.29
N PHE A 983 4.67 -20.31 -17.38
CA PHE A 983 4.29 -20.91 -18.67
C PHE A 983 4.58 -22.41 -18.80
N GLN A 984 5.17 -23.06 -17.79
CA GLN A 984 5.23 -24.51 -17.68
C GLN A 984 3.94 -25.09 -17.06
N ILE A 985 3.20 -24.30 -16.29
CA ILE A 985 1.92 -24.68 -15.70
C ILE A 985 0.87 -24.66 -16.82
N LEU A 986 0.34 -25.85 -17.15
CA LEU A 986 -0.55 -26.02 -18.30
C LEU A 986 -1.82 -25.16 -18.21
N PRO A 987 -2.53 -25.06 -17.07
CA PRO A 987 -3.65 -24.13 -16.91
C PRO A 987 -3.31 -22.67 -17.25
N ILE A 988 -2.17 -22.14 -16.75
CA ILE A 988 -1.72 -20.77 -17.01
C ILE A 988 -1.40 -20.59 -18.50
N LYS A 989 -0.66 -21.55 -19.08
CA LYS A 989 -0.31 -21.53 -20.50
C LYS A 989 -1.56 -21.54 -21.38
N LYS A 990 -2.55 -22.38 -21.05
CA LYS A 990 -3.79 -22.46 -21.82
C LYS A 990 -4.60 -21.16 -21.70
N LEU A 991 -4.70 -20.59 -20.49
CA LEU A 991 -5.33 -19.29 -20.24
C LEU A 991 -4.71 -18.20 -21.12
N TYR A 992 -3.38 -18.10 -21.17
CA TYR A 992 -2.69 -17.12 -22.01
C TYR A 992 -2.99 -17.31 -23.51
N TYR A 993 -2.95 -18.55 -24.02
CA TYR A 993 -3.29 -18.81 -25.42
C TYR A 993 -4.78 -18.55 -25.73
N GLY A 994 -5.68 -18.77 -24.77
CA GLY A 994 -7.09 -18.41 -24.87
C GLY A 994 -7.32 -16.89 -24.94
N ILE A 995 -6.57 -16.11 -24.14
CA ILE A 995 -6.56 -14.64 -24.22
C ILE A 995 -6.06 -14.20 -25.60
N LEU A 996 -4.95 -14.76 -26.09
CA LEU A 996 -4.42 -14.45 -27.42
C LEU A 996 -5.42 -14.78 -28.53
N ASP A 997 -6.09 -15.94 -28.46
CA ASP A 997 -7.10 -16.37 -29.43
C ASP A 997 -8.30 -15.41 -29.45
N THR A 998 -8.82 -15.03 -28.28
CA THR A 998 -9.89 -14.04 -28.15
C THR A 998 -9.47 -12.69 -28.73
N MET A 999 -8.25 -12.26 -28.43
CA MET A 999 -7.68 -11.00 -28.90
C MET A 999 -7.59 -10.91 -30.44
N VAL A 1000 -7.28 -12.01 -31.14
CA VAL A 1000 -7.02 -11.99 -32.59
C VAL A 1000 -8.04 -12.71 -33.48
N ASN A 1001 -8.79 -13.70 -32.98
CA ASN A 1001 -9.70 -14.53 -33.78
C ASN A 1001 -11.18 -14.41 -33.38
N GLY A 1002 -11.51 -13.99 -32.16
CA GLY A 1002 -12.90 -13.91 -31.68
C GLY A 1002 -13.80 -13.00 -32.53
N ASP A 1003 -15.11 -13.16 -32.42
CA ASP A 1003 -16.10 -12.33 -33.14
C ASP A 1003 -15.96 -10.84 -32.79
N ASN A 1004 -15.44 -10.55 -31.60
CA ASN A 1004 -15.10 -9.21 -31.11
C ASN A 1004 -13.58 -8.95 -31.05
N ALA A 1005 -12.77 -9.62 -31.88
CA ALA A 1005 -11.31 -9.49 -31.89
C ALA A 1005 -10.86 -8.01 -32.01
N PHE A 1006 -10.31 -7.48 -30.92
CA PHE A 1006 -10.01 -6.07 -30.80
C PHE A 1006 -8.62 -5.69 -31.30
N TYR A 1007 -7.70 -6.65 -31.42
CA TYR A 1007 -6.37 -6.43 -31.96
C TYR A 1007 -6.39 -6.48 -33.50
N SER A 1008 -7.19 -5.60 -34.10
CA SER A 1008 -7.41 -5.51 -35.54
C SER A 1008 -7.64 -4.07 -35.97
N SER A 1009 -7.22 -3.71 -37.18
CA SER A 1009 -7.51 -2.38 -37.72
C SER A 1009 -9.00 -2.12 -37.85
N THR A 1010 -9.82 -3.15 -38.11
CA THR A 1010 -11.28 -3.03 -38.16
C THR A 1010 -11.84 -2.43 -36.86
N ARG A 1011 -11.35 -2.87 -35.70
CA ARG A 1011 -11.78 -2.33 -34.40
C ARG A 1011 -11.14 -0.97 -34.09
N LEU A 1012 -9.88 -0.78 -34.46
CA LEU A 1012 -9.09 0.38 -34.03
C LEU A 1012 -9.21 1.60 -34.94
N ASN A 1013 -9.61 1.45 -36.21
CA ASN A 1013 -9.54 2.52 -37.21
C ASN A 1013 -10.35 3.77 -36.83
N GLU A 1014 -11.50 3.62 -36.17
CA GLU A 1014 -12.28 4.76 -35.69
C GLU A 1014 -11.52 5.54 -34.61
N TYR A 1015 -10.88 4.83 -33.68
CA TYR A 1015 -10.03 5.44 -32.66
C TYR A 1015 -8.83 6.14 -33.30
N MET A 1016 -8.13 5.48 -34.24
CA MET A 1016 -7.01 6.10 -34.98
C MET A 1016 -7.43 7.38 -35.71
N THR A 1017 -8.64 7.40 -36.28
CA THR A 1017 -9.21 8.60 -36.94
C THR A 1017 -9.53 9.71 -35.93
N LYS A 1018 -9.91 9.38 -34.69
CA LYS A 1018 -10.04 10.37 -33.59
C LYS A 1018 -8.67 10.95 -33.25
N LEU A 1019 -7.64 10.12 -33.14
CA LEU A 1019 -6.28 10.57 -32.85
C LEU A 1019 -5.69 11.46 -33.96
N ASP A 1020 -5.94 11.15 -35.24
CA ASP A 1020 -5.56 12.01 -36.37
C ASP A 1020 -6.17 13.41 -36.26
N ARG A 1021 -7.45 13.50 -35.88
CA ARG A 1021 -8.15 14.78 -35.71
C ARG A 1021 -7.57 15.61 -34.56
N LEU A 1022 -7.10 14.94 -33.50
CA LEU A 1022 -6.34 15.55 -32.42
C LEU A 1022 -4.91 15.95 -32.84
N GLY A 1023 -4.45 15.50 -34.01
CA GLY A 1023 -3.12 15.76 -34.56
C GLY A 1023 -2.02 14.91 -33.93
N MET A 1024 -2.37 13.72 -33.45
CA MET A 1024 -1.39 12.76 -32.95
C MET A 1024 -0.72 12.00 -34.10
N ASN A 1025 0.54 11.62 -33.88
CA ASN A 1025 1.38 10.83 -34.76
C ASN A 1025 1.18 9.33 -34.50
N GLU A 1026 1.85 8.47 -35.28
CA GLU A 1026 1.86 7.00 -35.10
C GLU A 1026 0.49 6.29 -35.26
N THR A 1027 -0.56 6.98 -35.73
CA THR A 1027 -1.91 6.41 -35.90
C THR A 1027 -1.97 5.31 -36.98
N THR A 1028 -0.96 5.23 -37.85
CA THR A 1028 -0.83 4.16 -38.84
C THR A 1028 -0.67 2.78 -38.20
N ILE A 1029 -0.29 2.70 -36.92
CA ILE A 1029 -0.19 1.46 -36.15
C ILE A 1029 -1.49 0.65 -36.19
N GLY A 1030 -2.63 1.30 -35.94
CA GLY A 1030 -3.96 0.67 -35.88
C GLY A 1030 -4.81 0.82 -37.14
N LYS A 1031 -4.27 1.36 -38.23
CA LYS A 1031 -4.95 1.47 -39.54
C LYS A 1031 -4.77 0.20 -40.37
N PRO A 1032 -5.57 0.01 -41.45
CA PRO A 1032 -5.42 -1.16 -42.32
C PRO A 1032 -3.99 -1.37 -42.82
N ASN A 1033 -3.50 -2.60 -42.71
CA ASN A 1033 -2.10 -3.00 -43.01
C ASN A 1033 -1.03 -2.37 -42.08
N GLY A 1034 -1.46 -1.70 -41.01
CA GLY A 1034 -0.58 -1.19 -39.95
C GLY A 1034 0.12 -2.28 -39.16
N TYR A 1035 0.89 -1.87 -38.14
CA TYR A 1035 1.59 -2.80 -37.25
C TYR A 1035 0.64 -3.84 -36.66
N ILE A 1036 -0.55 -3.42 -36.19
CA ILE A 1036 -1.54 -4.29 -35.54
C ILE A 1036 -1.95 -5.43 -36.47
N ASP A 1037 -2.38 -5.14 -37.71
CA ASP A 1037 -2.79 -6.18 -38.66
C ASP A 1037 -1.64 -7.12 -39.02
N GLN A 1038 -0.46 -6.56 -39.25
CA GLN A 1038 0.74 -7.32 -39.58
C GLN A 1038 1.17 -8.26 -38.46
N ARG A 1039 1.09 -7.81 -37.21
CA ARG A 1039 1.40 -8.61 -36.03
C ARG A 1039 0.31 -9.64 -35.76
N ARG A 1040 -0.96 -9.23 -35.84
CA ARG A 1040 -2.14 -10.10 -35.71
C ARG A 1040 -2.05 -11.29 -36.66
N ASN A 1041 -1.79 -11.07 -37.94
CA ASN A 1041 -1.73 -12.13 -38.94
C ASN A 1041 -0.65 -13.17 -38.64
N ARG A 1042 0.52 -12.72 -38.18
CA ARG A 1042 1.58 -13.64 -37.76
C ARG A 1042 1.22 -14.40 -36.48
N LEU A 1043 0.61 -13.72 -35.51
CA LEU A 1043 0.15 -14.34 -34.28
C LEU A 1043 -0.90 -15.43 -34.55
N ARG A 1044 -1.89 -15.15 -35.40
CA ARG A 1044 -2.91 -16.12 -35.84
C ARG A 1044 -2.30 -17.39 -36.40
N THR A 1045 -1.31 -17.26 -37.29
CA THR A 1045 -0.56 -18.41 -37.83
C THR A 1045 0.13 -19.21 -36.74
N ARG A 1046 0.69 -18.53 -35.73
CA ARG A 1046 1.49 -19.16 -34.68
C ARG A 1046 0.66 -19.91 -33.64
N ILE A 1047 -0.58 -19.48 -33.39
CA ILE A 1047 -1.50 -20.12 -32.44
C ILE A 1047 -2.54 -21.03 -33.11
N ALA A 1048 -2.52 -21.12 -34.45
CA ALA A 1048 -3.55 -21.81 -35.23
C ALA A 1048 -3.78 -23.27 -34.81
N SER A 1049 -2.73 -24.02 -34.48
CA SER A 1049 -2.84 -25.43 -34.12
C SER A 1049 -3.66 -25.67 -32.85
N VAL A 1050 -3.68 -24.73 -31.92
CA VAL A 1050 -4.47 -24.82 -30.68
C VAL A 1050 -5.75 -23.99 -30.75
N SER A 1051 -5.83 -22.98 -31.60
CA SER A 1051 -7.01 -22.12 -31.73
C SER A 1051 -8.06 -22.72 -32.65
N ASN A 1052 -7.65 -23.42 -33.71
CA ASN A 1052 -8.55 -24.03 -34.69
C ASN A 1052 -8.94 -25.47 -34.32
N THR A 1053 -8.55 -25.96 -33.14
CA THR A 1053 -8.95 -27.30 -32.68
C THR A 1053 -10.46 -27.31 -32.46
N ALA A 1054 -11.16 -28.23 -33.10
CA ALA A 1054 -12.60 -28.39 -32.92
C ALA A 1054 -12.92 -28.93 -31.52
N PHE A 1055 -13.98 -28.40 -30.91
CA PHE A 1055 -14.56 -28.98 -29.71
C PHE A 1055 -15.25 -30.30 -30.07
N ARG A 1056 -14.74 -31.43 -29.56
CA ARG A 1056 -15.23 -32.79 -29.87
C ARG A 1056 -15.05 -33.72 -28.67
N ILE A 1057 -15.94 -34.69 -28.53
CA ILE A 1057 -15.78 -35.82 -27.60
C ILE A 1057 -14.83 -36.84 -28.24
N SER A 1058 -13.82 -37.28 -27.49
CA SER A 1058 -12.83 -38.27 -27.93
C SER A 1058 -12.96 -39.60 -27.20
N THR A 1059 -13.66 -39.64 -26.05
CA THR A 1059 -14.07 -40.90 -25.40
C THR A 1059 -14.78 -41.77 -26.42
N ARG A 1060 -14.28 -42.99 -26.63
CA ARG A 1060 -14.80 -43.95 -27.63
C ARG A 1060 -14.91 -43.37 -29.05
N ASN A 1061 -14.09 -42.39 -29.42
CA ASN A 1061 -14.19 -41.64 -30.67
C ASN A 1061 -15.56 -40.96 -30.89
N GLY A 1062 -16.23 -40.54 -29.81
CA GLY A 1062 -17.55 -39.93 -29.85
C GLY A 1062 -18.70 -40.92 -30.10
N ALA A 1063 -18.43 -42.23 -30.05
CA ALA A 1063 -19.48 -43.24 -30.20
C ALA A 1063 -20.19 -43.50 -28.85
N ASP A 1064 -21.51 -43.65 -28.93
CA ASP A 1064 -22.36 -44.08 -27.81
C ASP A 1064 -21.86 -45.40 -27.21
N PHE A 1065 -22.02 -45.57 -25.90
CA PHE A 1065 -21.59 -46.78 -25.19
C PHE A 1065 -22.38 -47.03 -23.91
N SER A 1066 -22.19 -48.23 -23.35
CA SER A 1066 -22.79 -48.61 -22.06
C SER A 1066 -21.74 -48.78 -20.97
N THR A 1067 -22.11 -48.51 -19.73
CA THR A 1067 -21.28 -48.68 -18.52
C THR A 1067 -22.06 -49.32 -17.38
N ALA A 1068 -21.37 -49.99 -16.45
CA ALA A 1068 -21.96 -50.52 -15.22
C ALA A 1068 -21.88 -49.52 -14.05
N GLU A 1069 -21.29 -48.35 -14.29
CA GLU A 1069 -21.09 -47.31 -13.29
C GLU A 1069 -22.26 -46.32 -13.24
N ARG A 1070 -22.36 -45.60 -12.12
CA ARG A 1070 -23.36 -44.54 -11.88
C ARG A 1070 -22.88 -43.16 -12.31
N GLU A 1071 -21.63 -43.07 -12.75
CA GLU A 1071 -20.97 -41.86 -13.23
C GLU A 1071 -20.06 -42.21 -14.42
N VAL A 1072 -19.67 -41.20 -15.18
CA VAL A 1072 -18.80 -41.36 -16.34
C VAL A 1072 -17.72 -40.29 -16.39
N SER A 1073 -16.55 -40.69 -16.87
CA SER A 1073 -15.49 -39.77 -17.29
C SER A 1073 -15.54 -39.57 -18.80
N LEU A 1074 -15.67 -38.32 -19.22
CA LEU A 1074 -15.61 -37.95 -20.64
C LEU A 1074 -14.34 -37.14 -20.92
N ALA A 1075 -13.71 -37.43 -22.05
CA ALA A 1075 -12.57 -36.71 -22.56
C ALA A 1075 -12.84 -36.26 -23.99
N GLY A 1076 -12.15 -35.22 -24.40
CA GLY A 1076 -12.32 -34.65 -25.72
C GLY A 1076 -11.18 -33.75 -26.16
N THR A 1077 -11.39 -33.14 -27.32
CA THR A 1077 -10.54 -32.08 -27.84
C THR A 1077 -11.28 -30.75 -27.83
N GLY A 1078 -10.55 -29.64 -27.74
CA GLY A 1078 -11.10 -28.30 -27.80
C GLY A 1078 -10.02 -27.24 -27.95
N PRO A 1079 -10.37 -26.03 -28.39
CA PRO A 1079 -9.39 -24.99 -28.62
C PRO A 1079 -8.82 -24.44 -27.30
N ALA A 1080 -7.74 -23.67 -27.39
CA ALA A 1080 -7.11 -23.05 -26.21
C ALA A 1080 -8.05 -22.13 -25.43
N ARG A 1081 -9.03 -21.50 -26.11
CA ARG A 1081 -10.05 -20.64 -25.47
C ARG A 1081 -11.13 -21.39 -24.67
N LEU A 1082 -11.16 -22.72 -24.71
CA LEU A 1082 -12.11 -23.51 -23.92
C LEU A 1082 -11.84 -23.29 -22.43
N ARG A 1083 -12.81 -22.71 -21.72
CA ARG A 1083 -12.72 -22.42 -20.29
C ARG A 1083 -13.61 -23.32 -19.44
N GLN A 1084 -14.77 -23.68 -19.95
CA GLN A 1084 -15.76 -24.49 -19.25
C GLN A 1084 -16.52 -25.36 -20.25
N VAL A 1085 -16.98 -26.52 -19.79
CA VAL A 1085 -17.89 -27.40 -20.52
C VAL A 1085 -19.14 -27.59 -19.69
N LEU A 1086 -20.30 -27.24 -20.24
CA LEU A 1086 -21.59 -27.52 -19.63
C LEU A 1086 -22.11 -28.85 -20.15
N PHE A 1087 -22.61 -29.72 -19.27
CA PHE A 1087 -23.24 -31.00 -19.57
C PHE A 1087 -24.73 -30.87 -19.22
N ASN A 1088 -25.60 -30.83 -20.22
CA ASN A 1088 -27.04 -30.55 -20.05
C ASN A 1088 -27.32 -29.29 -19.22
N GLY A 1089 -26.47 -28.26 -19.35
CA GLY A 1089 -26.55 -27.00 -18.61
C GLY A 1089 -25.80 -26.97 -17.27
N GLU A 1090 -25.27 -28.09 -16.79
CA GLU A 1090 -24.51 -28.17 -15.53
C GLU A 1090 -22.99 -28.10 -15.77
N SER A 1091 -22.25 -27.47 -14.87
CA SER A 1091 -20.78 -27.40 -14.95
C SER A 1091 -20.11 -28.39 -14.00
N TYR A 1092 -19.02 -28.99 -14.46
CA TYR A 1092 -18.17 -29.89 -13.69
C TYR A 1092 -16.71 -29.42 -13.74
N GLN A 1093 -15.85 -29.98 -12.88
CA GLN A 1093 -14.45 -29.61 -12.85
C GLN A 1093 -13.76 -30.02 -14.15
N LEU A 1094 -13.32 -29.03 -14.93
CA LEU A 1094 -12.65 -29.23 -16.21
C LEU A 1094 -11.15 -29.40 -16.02
N GLU A 1095 -10.64 -30.59 -16.31
CA GLU A 1095 -9.21 -30.87 -16.37
C GLU A 1095 -8.70 -30.66 -17.80
N HIS A 1096 -7.67 -29.84 -17.97
CA HIS A 1096 -6.95 -29.74 -19.24
C HIS A 1096 -5.74 -30.67 -19.21
N THR A 1097 -5.76 -31.72 -20.04
CA THR A 1097 -4.68 -32.73 -20.10
C THR A 1097 -3.62 -32.40 -21.15
N SER A 1098 -3.92 -31.48 -22.07
CA SER A 1098 -2.93 -30.85 -22.95
C SER A 1098 -3.45 -29.49 -23.44
N MET A 1099 -2.70 -28.83 -24.33
CA MET A 1099 -3.15 -27.59 -24.96
C MET A 1099 -4.49 -27.73 -25.70
N THR A 1100 -4.80 -28.93 -26.20
CA THR A 1100 -5.99 -29.20 -27.03
C THR A 1100 -6.89 -30.29 -26.49
N ALA A 1101 -6.50 -30.99 -25.42
CA ALA A 1101 -7.29 -32.08 -24.82
C ALA A 1101 -7.87 -31.65 -23.47
N TRP A 1102 -9.05 -32.19 -23.17
CA TRP A 1102 -9.76 -31.97 -21.91
C TRP A 1102 -10.34 -33.28 -21.39
N ARG A 1103 -10.61 -33.31 -20.08
CA ARG A 1103 -11.27 -34.39 -19.38
C ARG A 1103 -12.16 -33.80 -18.29
N VAL A 1104 -13.30 -34.45 -18.08
CA VAL A 1104 -14.22 -34.19 -16.97
C VAL A 1104 -14.58 -35.54 -16.39
N ASP A 1105 -14.47 -35.65 -15.08
CA ASP A 1105 -14.78 -36.86 -14.31
C ASP A 1105 -16.09 -36.72 -13.54
N GLU A 1106 -16.55 -37.84 -13.00
CA GLU A 1106 -17.67 -37.89 -12.04
C GLU A 1106 -18.97 -37.27 -12.60
N ILE A 1107 -19.18 -37.37 -13.92
CA ILE A 1107 -20.41 -36.91 -14.56
C ILE A 1107 -21.52 -37.89 -14.17
N PRO A 1108 -22.54 -37.49 -13.39
CA PRO A 1108 -23.57 -38.38 -12.91
C PRO A 1108 -24.41 -38.91 -14.06
N LEU A 1109 -24.72 -40.21 -14.02
CA LEU A 1109 -25.64 -40.86 -14.94
C LEU A 1109 -26.95 -41.21 -14.22
N GLY A 1110 -28.06 -41.10 -14.93
CA GLY A 1110 -29.30 -41.78 -14.62
C GLY A 1110 -29.31 -43.23 -15.14
N PRO A 1111 -30.33 -44.02 -14.75
CA PRO A 1111 -30.55 -45.38 -15.22
C PRO A 1111 -30.94 -45.41 -16.70
N GLY A 1112 -30.40 -46.39 -17.46
CA GLY A 1112 -30.70 -46.50 -18.88
C GLY A 1112 -29.95 -45.47 -19.71
N GLU A 1113 -30.56 -44.99 -20.80
CA GLU A 1113 -29.93 -44.06 -21.74
C GLU A 1113 -29.85 -42.63 -21.18
N ASN A 1114 -28.65 -42.04 -21.20
CA ASN A 1114 -28.41 -40.65 -20.85
C ASN A 1114 -27.89 -39.92 -22.09
N LEU A 1115 -28.68 -39.00 -22.64
CA LEU A 1115 -28.20 -38.07 -23.65
C LEU A 1115 -27.47 -36.93 -22.93
N LEU A 1116 -26.17 -36.80 -23.20
CA LEU A 1116 -25.33 -35.75 -22.65
C LEU A 1116 -25.04 -34.74 -23.78
N GLU A 1117 -25.67 -33.57 -23.70
CA GLU A 1117 -25.36 -32.41 -24.53
C GLU A 1117 -24.25 -31.60 -23.89
N LEU A 1118 -23.14 -31.43 -24.62
CA LEU A 1118 -21.98 -30.67 -24.15
C LEU A 1118 -21.94 -29.31 -24.84
N LEU A 1119 -21.83 -28.23 -24.07
CA LEU A 1119 -21.59 -26.88 -24.58
C LEU A 1119 -20.22 -26.36 -24.13
N ALA A 1120 -19.41 -25.91 -25.09
CA ALA A 1120 -18.11 -25.30 -24.83
C ALA A 1120 -18.24 -23.79 -24.62
N ILE A 1121 -17.78 -23.32 -23.48
CA ILE A 1121 -17.83 -21.92 -23.05
C ILE A 1121 -16.43 -21.32 -23.04
N ASP A 1122 -16.29 -20.09 -23.56
CA ASP A 1122 -15.04 -19.33 -23.53
C ASP A 1122 -14.88 -18.50 -22.24
N LEU A 1123 -13.76 -17.79 -22.13
CA LEU A 1123 -13.44 -16.93 -20.98
C LEU A 1123 -14.43 -15.78 -20.74
N ASN A 1124 -15.21 -15.39 -21.74
CA ASN A 1124 -16.19 -14.31 -21.65
C ASN A 1124 -17.62 -14.85 -21.47
N GLY A 1125 -17.77 -16.16 -21.21
CA GLY A 1125 -19.08 -16.80 -21.03
C GLY A 1125 -19.82 -17.14 -22.33
N ASN A 1126 -19.19 -17.01 -23.51
CA ASN A 1126 -19.87 -17.30 -24.78
C ASN A 1126 -19.79 -18.78 -25.13
N VAL A 1127 -20.92 -19.34 -25.58
CA VAL A 1127 -20.97 -20.66 -26.21
C VAL A 1127 -20.35 -20.57 -27.60
N PHE A 1128 -19.34 -21.41 -27.90
CA PHE A 1128 -18.70 -21.43 -29.23
C PHE A 1128 -18.60 -22.81 -29.88
N GLY A 1129 -19.01 -23.86 -29.16
CA GLY A 1129 -18.98 -25.23 -29.66
C GLY A 1129 -19.95 -26.11 -28.90
N ALA A 1130 -20.39 -27.19 -29.55
CA ALA A 1130 -21.24 -28.20 -28.95
C ALA A 1130 -20.89 -29.59 -29.48
N ASP A 1131 -21.19 -30.62 -28.69
CA ASP A 1131 -21.13 -32.02 -29.09
C ASP A 1131 -22.10 -32.85 -28.25
N ILE A 1132 -22.43 -34.07 -28.67
CA ILE A 1132 -23.39 -34.93 -27.97
C ILE A 1132 -22.86 -36.36 -27.85
N ILE A 1133 -23.20 -37.05 -26.77
CA ILE A 1133 -22.97 -38.50 -26.62
C ILE A 1133 -24.06 -39.14 -25.79
N THR A 1134 -24.47 -40.36 -26.16
CA THR A 1134 -25.38 -41.17 -25.36
C THR A 1134 -24.60 -42.19 -24.54
N VAL A 1135 -24.77 -42.15 -23.21
CA VAL A 1135 -24.17 -43.12 -22.30
C VAL A 1135 -25.26 -43.92 -21.61
N THR A 1136 -25.29 -45.24 -21.83
CA THR A 1136 -26.27 -46.13 -21.19
C THR A 1136 -25.72 -46.69 -19.87
N SER A 1137 -26.30 -46.30 -18.73
CA SER A 1137 -25.94 -46.93 -17.45
C SER A 1137 -26.77 -48.19 -17.23
N THR A 1138 -26.06 -49.28 -16.90
CA THR A 1138 -26.63 -50.57 -16.46
C THR A 1138 -26.54 -50.74 -14.95
N ALA A 1139 -26.09 -49.71 -14.23
CA ALA A 1139 -26.00 -49.73 -12.78
C ALA A 1139 -27.40 -49.84 -12.15
N VAL A 1140 -27.47 -50.50 -11.00
CA VAL A 1140 -28.68 -50.48 -10.17
C VAL A 1140 -28.68 -49.17 -9.38
N PHE A 1141 -29.77 -48.42 -9.42
CA PHE A 1141 -29.96 -47.18 -8.66
C PHE A 1141 -30.95 -47.43 -7.52
N GLU A 1142 -30.65 -46.88 -6.35
CA GLU A 1142 -31.54 -46.94 -5.20
C GLU A 1142 -32.71 -45.95 -5.37
N PRO A 1143 -33.92 -46.26 -4.87
CA PRO A 1143 -35.04 -45.32 -4.90
C PRO A 1143 -34.69 -43.98 -4.23
N PRO A 1144 -35.31 -42.87 -4.68
CA PRO A 1144 -35.14 -41.60 -4.00
C PRO A 1144 -35.70 -41.70 -2.57
N THR A 1145 -35.29 -40.81 -1.67
CA THR A 1145 -35.99 -40.60 -0.39
C THR A 1145 -36.22 -39.12 -0.17
N ILE A 1146 -37.28 -38.74 0.53
CA ILE A 1146 -37.50 -37.37 1.01
C ILE A 1146 -37.23 -37.38 2.51
N THR A 1147 -36.29 -36.56 2.96
CA THR A 1147 -35.98 -36.39 4.38
C THR A 1147 -36.62 -35.13 4.96
N THR A 1148 -36.59 -34.00 4.23
CA THR A 1148 -37.25 -32.76 4.67
C THR A 1148 -37.79 -31.93 3.50
N LEU A 1149 -38.85 -31.17 3.76
CA LEU A 1149 -39.35 -30.07 2.93
C LEU A 1149 -39.15 -28.76 3.70
N GLY A 1150 -38.76 -27.69 3.03
CA GLY A 1150 -38.62 -26.36 3.65
C GLY A 1150 -38.82 -25.23 2.64
N PRO A 1151 -39.82 -24.35 2.82
CA PRO A 1151 -40.94 -24.45 3.78
C PRO A 1151 -41.92 -25.62 3.50
N THR A 1152 -42.76 -25.98 4.48
CA THR A 1152 -43.79 -27.05 4.38
C THR A 1152 -45.19 -26.54 4.03
N GLU A 1153 -45.35 -25.24 3.85
CA GLU A 1153 -46.58 -24.56 3.46
C GLU A 1153 -46.23 -23.33 2.60
N GLY A 1154 -47.16 -22.89 1.75
CA GLY A 1154 -46.95 -21.77 0.82
C GLY A 1154 -48.04 -21.66 -0.25
N VAL A 1155 -47.91 -20.68 -1.14
CA VAL A 1155 -48.81 -20.43 -2.28
C VAL A 1155 -48.20 -20.92 -3.60
N ALA A 1156 -49.00 -20.98 -4.67
CA ALA A 1156 -48.48 -21.28 -6.01
C ALA A 1156 -47.45 -20.23 -6.44
N GLY A 1157 -46.34 -20.66 -7.03
CA GLY A 1157 -45.20 -19.80 -7.39
C GLY A 1157 -44.13 -19.65 -6.30
N ASP A 1158 -44.41 -20.05 -5.05
CA ASP A 1158 -43.38 -20.11 -4.02
C ASP A 1158 -42.29 -21.13 -4.40
N THR A 1159 -41.07 -20.88 -3.96
CA THR A 1159 -39.95 -21.83 -4.13
C THR A 1159 -39.69 -22.57 -2.82
N ILE A 1160 -39.72 -23.90 -2.86
CA ILE A 1160 -39.39 -24.75 -1.72
C ILE A 1160 -38.19 -25.63 -1.98
N GLN A 1161 -37.50 -26.00 -0.90
CA GLN A 1161 -36.38 -26.92 -0.92
C GLN A 1161 -36.82 -28.31 -0.46
N ILE A 1162 -36.51 -29.33 -1.27
CA ILE A 1162 -36.64 -30.74 -0.91
C ILE A 1162 -35.25 -31.31 -0.61
N ARG A 1163 -35.04 -31.85 0.59
CA ARG A 1163 -33.85 -32.64 0.93
C ARG A 1163 -34.17 -34.12 0.99
N GLY A 1164 -33.18 -34.94 0.68
CA GLY A 1164 -33.35 -36.38 0.59
C GLY A 1164 -32.07 -37.13 0.25
N THR A 1165 -32.21 -38.31 -0.33
CA THR A 1165 -31.10 -39.07 -0.92
C THR A 1165 -31.50 -39.66 -2.27
N ASN A 1166 -30.51 -40.03 -3.09
CA ASN A 1166 -30.67 -40.71 -4.37
C ASN A 1166 -31.52 -39.92 -5.40
N PHE A 1167 -31.43 -38.58 -5.40
CA PHE A 1167 -32.02 -37.77 -6.46
C PHE A 1167 -31.18 -37.87 -7.73
N LEU A 1168 -31.78 -38.40 -8.80
CA LEU A 1168 -31.09 -38.64 -10.07
C LEU A 1168 -31.29 -37.45 -11.04
N PRO A 1169 -30.35 -37.18 -11.96
CA PRO A 1169 -30.55 -36.18 -13.01
C PRO A 1169 -31.85 -36.45 -13.78
N GLY A 1170 -32.66 -35.40 -14.03
CA GLY A 1170 -33.98 -35.53 -14.65
C GLY A 1170 -35.13 -35.93 -13.70
N ILE A 1171 -34.91 -35.87 -12.38
CA ILE A 1171 -35.96 -36.08 -11.38
C ILE A 1171 -37.13 -35.09 -11.55
N THR A 1172 -38.35 -35.56 -11.35
CA THR A 1172 -39.58 -34.76 -11.39
C THR A 1172 -40.22 -34.71 -10.01
N VAL A 1173 -40.90 -33.60 -9.70
CA VAL A 1173 -41.55 -33.38 -8.41
C VAL A 1173 -43.04 -33.15 -8.64
N PHE A 1174 -43.86 -33.79 -7.82
CA PHE A 1174 -45.31 -33.69 -7.86
C PHE A 1174 -45.84 -33.23 -6.50
N PHE A 1175 -46.86 -32.37 -6.54
CA PHE A 1175 -47.66 -31.95 -5.40
C PHE A 1175 -49.04 -32.59 -5.57
N GLY A 1176 -49.31 -33.66 -4.83
CA GLY A 1176 -50.40 -34.58 -5.13
C GLY A 1176 -50.21 -35.19 -6.52
N ASP A 1177 -51.22 -35.04 -7.40
CA ASP A 1177 -51.16 -35.48 -8.80
C ASP A 1177 -50.59 -34.41 -9.76
N THR A 1178 -50.30 -33.20 -9.27
CA THR A 1178 -49.88 -32.07 -10.11
C THR A 1178 -48.35 -32.03 -10.24
N LEU A 1179 -47.85 -32.05 -11.48
CA LEU A 1179 -46.42 -31.88 -11.78
C LEU A 1179 -45.98 -30.43 -11.51
N ALA A 1180 -44.89 -30.26 -10.78
CA ALA A 1180 -44.30 -28.94 -10.57
C ALA A 1180 -43.72 -28.36 -11.87
N PRO A 1181 -43.94 -27.06 -12.15
CA PRO A 1181 -43.52 -26.43 -13.41
C PRO A 1181 -41.99 -26.37 -13.58
N LEU A 1182 -41.24 -26.23 -12.48
CA LEU A 1182 -39.78 -26.22 -12.48
C LEU A 1182 -39.24 -26.95 -11.24
N ALA A 1183 -38.42 -27.98 -11.47
CA ALA A 1183 -37.66 -28.67 -10.43
C ALA A 1183 -36.18 -28.67 -10.81
N GLN A 1184 -35.35 -27.97 -10.04
CA GLN A 1184 -33.91 -27.93 -10.22
C GLN A 1184 -33.25 -28.83 -9.19
N ARG A 1185 -32.60 -29.89 -9.68
CA ARG A 1185 -31.70 -30.70 -8.85
C ARG A 1185 -30.42 -29.89 -8.56
N ILE A 1186 -30.10 -29.70 -7.28
CA ILE A 1186 -28.87 -29.03 -6.83
C ILE A 1186 -27.78 -30.05 -6.52
N SER A 1187 -28.16 -31.20 -5.97
CA SER A 1187 -27.25 -32.30 -5.64
C SER A 1187 -28.02 -33.63 -5.56
N PRO A 1188 -27.35 -34.78 -5.36
CA PRO A 1188 -28.03 -36.05 -5.07
C PRO A 1188 -28.94 -36.04 -3.83
N THR A 1189 -28.89 -34.97 -3.02
CA THR A 1189 -29.61 -34.83 -1.75
C THR A 1189 -30.44 -33.54 -1.62
N LYS A 1190 -30.45 -32.68 -2.65
CA LYS A 1190 -31.17 -31.40 -2.63
C LYS A 1190 -31.81 -31.08 -3.99
N ILE A 1191 -33.09 -30.71 -3.95
CA ILE A 1191 -33.85 -30.16 -5.08
C ILE A 1191 -34.46 -28.83 -4.63
N ILE A 1192 -34.51 -27.87 -5.55
CA ILE A 1192 -35.30 -26.64 -5.42
C ILE A 1192 -36.46 -26.77 -6.40
N VAL A 1193 -37.68 -26.51 -5.96
CA VAL A 1193 -38.88 -26.67 -6.79
C VAL A 1193 -39.85 -25.51 -6.59
N GLU A 1194 -40.45 -25.07 -7.68
CA GLU A 1194 -41.55 -24.10 -7.65
C GLU A 1194 -42.88 -24.82 -7.38
N VAL A 1195 -43.66 -24.31 -6.44
CA VAL A 1195 -44.94 -24.87 -6.03
C VAL A 1195 -45.97 -24.68 -7.14
N PRO A 1196 -46.57 -25.74 -7.71
CA PRO A 1196 -47.61 -25.63 -8.73
C PRO A 1196 -48.94 -25.18 -8.13
N GLU A 1197 -49.89 -24.78 -8.97
CA GLU A 1197 -51.29 -24.51 -8.58
C GLU A 1197 -51.92 -25.69 -7.81
N GLY A 1198 -52.59 -25.41 -6.69
CA GLY A 1198 -53.23 -26.42 -5.85
C GLY A 1198 -53.97 -25.84 -4.64
N SER A 1199 -54.55 -26.71 -3.81
CA SER A 1199 -55.27 -26.31 -2.59
C SER A 1199 -55.24 -27.42 -1.52
N GLY A 1200 -55.33 -27.05 -0.25
CA GLY A 1200 -55.31 -27.99 0.88
C GLY A 1200 -53.95 -28.64 1.14
N ALA A 1201 -53.93 -29.69 1.97
CA ALA A 1201 -52.73 -30.47 2.22
C ALA A 1201 -52.55 -31.55 1.14
N VAL A 1202 -51.39 -31.56 0.48
CA VAL A 1202 -51.02 -32.51 -0.57
C VAL A 1202 -49.74 -33.24 -0.21
N GLU A 1203 -49.63 -34.50 -0.63
CA GLU A 1203 -48.38 -35.24 -0.50
C GLU A 1203 -47.41 -34.82 -1.61
N VAL A 1204 -46.17 -34.50 -1.24
CA VAL A 1204 -45.09 -34.26 -2.19
C VAL A 1204 -44.44 -35.58 -2.52
N MET A 1205 -44.40 -35.88 -3.82
CA MET A 1205 -43.71 -37.04 -4.37
C MET A 1205 -42.57 -36.58 -5.27
N VAL A 1206 -41.42 -37.24 -5.14
CA VAL A 1206 -40.33 -37.14 -6.10
C VAL A 1206 -40.24 -38.43 -6.91
N ARG A 1207 -40.07 -38.30 -8.23
CA ARG A 1207 -39.97 -39.43 -9.17
C ARG A 1207 -38.69 -39.33 -9.98
N ASN A 1208 -37.80 -40.30 -9.80
CA ASN A 1208 -36.62 -40.47 -10.62
C ASN A 1208 -37.00 -40.96 -12.04
N PRO A 1209 -36.15 -40.73 -13.06
CA PRO A 1209 -36.46 -41.12 -14.45
C PRO A 1209 -36.73 -42.61 -14.70
N ASN A 1210 -36.26 -43.52 -13.84
CA ASN A 1210 -36.58 -44.96 -13.90
C ASN A 1210 -37.95 -45.32 -13.31
N GLY A 1211 -38.74 -44.34 -12.88
CA GLY A 1211 -40.03 -44.57 -12.23
C GLY A 1211 -39.93 -45.01 -10.78
N GLN A 1212 -38.73 -44.99 -10.16
CA GLN A 1212 -38.64 -45.10 -8.71
C GLN A 1212 -39.12 -43.79 -8.07
N GLU A 1213 -39.95 -43.93 -7.06
CA GLU A 1213 -40.64 -42.81 -6.42
C GLU A 1213 -40.38 -42.81 -4.91
N ALA A 1214 -40.43 -41.63 -4.32
CA ALA A 1214 -40.59 -41.46 -2.89
C ALA A 1214 -41.65 -40.41 -2.63
N SER A 1215 -42.55 -40.76 -1.72
CA SER A 1215 -43.61 -39.91 -1.19
C SER A 1215 -43.54 -39.99 0.34
N GLY A 1216 -44.21 -39.07 1.02
CA GLY A 1216 -44.35 -39.12 2.48
C GLY A 1216 -44.12 -37.80 3.20
N ALA A 1217 -43.81 -36.73 2.46
CA ALA A 1217 -43.75 -35.38 3.00
C ALA A 1217 -44.99 -34.61 2.54
N VAL A 1218 -45.64 -33.88 3.44
CA VAL A 1218 -46.88 -33.14 3.15
C VAL A 1218 -46.57 -31.66 2.99
N PHE A 1219 -47.06 -31.05 1.92
CA PHE A 1219 -47.06 -29.62 1.71
C PHE A 1219 -48.49 -29.09 1.85
N THR A 1220 -48.67 -27.97 2.54
CA THR A 1220 -50.00 -27.37 2.72
C THR A 1220 -50.11 -26.07 1.92
N TYR A 1221 -51.02 -26.05 0.96
CA TYR A 1221 -51.41 -24.80 0.31
C TYR A 1221 -52.14 -23.90 1.31
N ILE A 1222 -51.59 -22.71 1.55
CA ILE A 1222 -52.27 -21.67 2.31
C ILE A 1222 -53.04 -20.77 1.32
N GLU A 1223 -54.22 -20.30 1.71
CA GLU A 1223 -54.90 -19.26 0.93
C GLU A 1223 -54.01 -18.01 0.92
N GLU A 1224 -53.92 -17.31 -0.20
CA GLU A 1224 -53.38 -15.94 -0.23
C GLU A 1224 -54.11 -15.13 0.84
N GLY A 1225 -53.45 -14.92 1.98
CA GLY A 1225 -53.94 -14.04 3.02
C GLY A 1225 -54.05 -12.66 2.40
N SER A 1226 -55.25 -12.10 2.41
CA SER A 1226 -55.52 -10.72 2.01
C SER A 1226 -54.44 -9.81 2.60
N VAL A 1227 -53.55 -9.31 1.74
CA VAL A 1227 -52.55 -8.32 2.13
C VAL A 1227 -53.31 -7.08 2.60
N PHE A 1228 -52.98 -6.61 3.80
CA PHE A 1228 -53.58 -5.41 4.37
C PHE A 1228 -53.04 -4.17 3.65
N VAL A 1229 -53.82 -3.62 2.71
CA VAL A 1229 -53.49 -2.39 1.99
C VAL A 1229 -53.81 -1.16 2.86
N ARG A 1230 -52.81 -0.31 3.16
CA ARG A 1230 -53.02 0.99 3.81
C ARG A 1230 -53.24 2.10 2.78
N GLY A 1231 -54.44 2.16 2.22
CA GLY A 1231 -54.83 3.24 1.31
C GLY A 1231 -54.13 3.20 -0.05
N ASP A 1232 -54.41 4.23 -0.85
CA ASP A 1232 -53.93 4.43 -2.22
C ASP A 1232 -52.47 4.94 -2.17
N ALA A 1233 -51.52 4.00 -2.13
CA ALA A 1233 -50.09 4.26 -1.95
C ALA A 1233 -49.42 4.73 -3.25
N ASN A 1234 -49.98 4.35 -4.40
CA ASN A 1234 -49.49 4.78 -5.71
C ASN A 1234 -50.17 6.09 -6.20
N ASN A 1235 -51.20 6.54 -5.48
CA ASN A 1235 -51.96 7.78 -5.67
C ASN A 1235 -52.71 7.83 -7.02
N ASP A 1236 -53.18 6.69 -7.52
CA ASP A 1236 -53.91 6.55 -8.77
C ASP A 1236 -55.44 6.72 -8.64
N GLY A 1237 -55.93 6.84 -7.41
CA GLY A 1237 -57.33 7.01 -7.05
C GLY A 1237 -58.10 5.70 -6.82
N ALA A 1238 -57.44 4.54 -6.92
CA ALA A 1238 -57.97 3.23 -6.59
C ALA A 1238 -57.16 2.59 -5.46
N VAL A 1239 -57.83 1.99 -4.48
CA VAL A 1239 -57.15 1.19 -3.44
C VAL A 1239 -57.12 -0.25 -3.91
N ASP A 1240 -56.00 -0.71 -4.47
CA ASP A 1240 -55.83 -2.06 -5.01
C ASP A 1240 -54.45 -2.68 -4.76
N ILE A 1241 -54.19 -3.86 -5.32
CA ILE A 1241 -52.98 -4.63 -5.04
C ILE A 1241 -51.69 -3.97 -5.58
N SER A 1242 -51.80 -3.02 -6.50
CA SER A 1242 -50.67 -2.23 -6.97
C SER A 1242 -50.19 -1.20 -5.93
N ASP A 1243 -50.96 -0.98 -4.86
CA ASP A 1243 -50.58 -0.21 -3.67
C ASP A 1243 -49.73 -1.00 -2.65
N ALA A 1244 -49.50 -2.29 -2.89
CA ALA A 1244 -48.64 -3.09 -2.04
C ALA A 1244 -47.16 -2.70 -2.29
N VAL A 1245 -46.56 -1.97 -1.34
CA VAL A 1245 -45.11 -1.75 -1.30
C VAL A 1245 -44.46 -3.01 -0.70
N ALA A 1246 -43.49 -3.58 -1.40
CA ALA A 1246 -42.65 -4.67 -0.89
C ALA A 1246 -41.69 -4.17 0.20
#